data_AF-A0A8H3GTW7-F1
#
_entry.id   AF-A0A8H3GTW7-F1
#
_cell.length_a   1.000
_cell.length_b   1.000
_cell.length_c   1.000
_cell.angle_alpha   90.00
_cell.angle_beta   90.00
_cell.angle_gamma   90.00
#
_symmetry.space_group_name_H-M   'P 1'
#
loop_
_entity.id
_entity.type
_entity.pdbx_description
1 polymer ?
#
loop_
_entity_poly.entity_id
_entity_poly.type
_entity_poly.pdbx_seq_one_letter_code
_entity_poly.pdbx_strand_id
1 'polypeptide(L)'
;MNSGEYLKQAKERAKKAKRALRFYLPGALQVCDCKKCWPKQTKQNLRTIEDHRKRYGVYDAPPLPSTSILPPSPAADDLEDDQQDVSMRSYHPSPEIAPCSSLGRPESPSGSISISVAHASGHLGSGSHSGSVALSGTGSDSGSQFSSPSSCRLSSFPPMDVSSPDGQSFPPAAPSPVDLTSESENLHSRIVSASTDVDFFGRFLADLTISGASKASRPNVHNYSDDDNDPLDDSDQGRGGGKPGKPDGQDGAEVNNPMIQVPPDNPGADPGGGPGDPGGDRAMFDIPALEEHPTLRNIYLRTWAQYAFHGVTQETIQGILESHKSALLAGAELYPPEFIDQVNKMPTTLRSLERRLGMDFSELITIYLVCPECGKRYTMEELYVLRGPQCRRHVGDQCTGILYTESKLADGTRKRTPIRSFPYNSLIAALGRLLSRVGIAHFIQHWRRNPDDVPLENPPEPRNPHVWYNRMGPHTRFSDISQASGWHAEATGQRRGYNGEAYVDEPIGDMPISLARSPIGLNLGVGADGYQVFKGKFAASSYSANGVYIVINNLPFFLRNLIENMILVLVLPGPHEPKGYAFDQMFEPLVDDLIQLAEGVELPVYDWETGVIRLQLVYANLSVLIVDWISRIKCTGHVGVRSEHNHCPYCKMRQCVLATPQGYQSEGYELRDPHEHLQHKHHWLRAPGHEREDIRLKTGTIFTEFDRVPGFFAFDNAPIDAMHLLDLGVTHFIAQTIVFKNGMLQKQVRGQDYEDTPEGRFNAFLNRTIFPYHCSRLPTQADTMDGRTKAEQWRLLRIVMPVAYFEAWRVGDTIPDVDIPPGGQNTRHFKAQEKNADLLYRRLRQVQIMDEGDPDEAPREEDCFPSRNPREYYGNILRYCLASTLLSQHQVTLAEINQGEMFLEQVGITFAEMKVHLTPSFHAATHLPNHIRKYGSVYNTSTARFERVNRLLANVNTNGHGNGVLEATMAKGFLRRTECYRYVAELQSIEEPTPDDCKTIQVLLGAMRNGPEHELQQGMLEAVIAGEVPMHGQEEIRLATTSAQVNFREEEHREYYRHMINFCNNNRPAALDDVIFYGFGRAPDEGQVQVHIRPKGSTRCYPHFRRYGIRYGSVNHQRGANSCYGYIHNQVPVLIQGIYKTTVVVRGQEHKFVAVMIQRFVAPNIELAFPWTHWNEILGIDAWEYDHLADLEVVPPTAFTGVFALSDITMPNGQFWITIAMINTRPEDLVEDGELNNLEGNE
;
A
#
# COMPACT_ATOMS: atom_id res chain seq x y z
N MET A 1 -16.06 -42.09 34.24
CA MET A 1 -15.68 -43.26 33.43
C MET A 1 -16.89 -43.74 32.64
N ASN A 2 -16.92 -43.54 31.32
CA ASN A 2 -17.38 -44.50 30.29
C ASN A 2 -17.61 -43.81 28.94
N SER A 3 -17.41 -44.55 27.85
CA SER A 3 -17.39 -44.08 26.46
C SER A 3 -18.74 -43.56 25.89
N GLY A 4 -19.79 -43.44 26.72
CA GLY A 4 -21.09 -42.90 26.31
C GLY A 4 -21.15 -41.36 26.17
N GLU A 5 -20.31 -40.61 26.89
CA GLU A 5 -20.38 -39.14 26.89
C GLU A 5 -19.74 -38.50 25.65
N TYR A 6 -18.67 -39.10 25.11
CA TYR A 6 -17.97 -38.58 23.92
C TYR A 6 -18.85 -38.65 22.66
N LEU A 7 -19.63 -39.73 22.51
CA LEU A 7 -20.61 -39.88 21.44
C LEU A 7 -21.78 -38.87 21.56
N LYS A 8 -22.01 -38.33 22.75
CA LYS A 8 -23.04 -37.32 23.04
C LYS A 8 -22.59 -35.93 22.62
N GLN A 9 -21.33 -35.56 22.86
CA GLN A 9 -20.75 -34.29 22.39
C GLN A 9 -20.61 -34.22 20.85
N ALA A 10 -20.27 -35.34 20.20
CA ALA A 10 -20.19 -35.41 18.73
C ALA A 10 -21.53 -35.10 18.05
N LYS A 11 -22.65 -35.60 18.61
CA LYS A 11 -24.01 -35.34 18.11
C LYS A 11 -24.47 -33.88 18.32
N GLU A 12 -23.96 -33.18 19.32
CA GLU A 12 -24.24 -31.75 19.55
C GLU A 12 -23.53 -30.84 18.54
N ARG A 13 -22.22 -31.05 18.28
CA ARG A 13 -21.46 -30.24 17.31
C ARG A 13 -22.04 -30.33 15.90
N ALA A 14 -22.43 -31.51 15.45
CA ALA A 14 -23.10 -31.71 14.15
C ALA A 14 -24.47 -31.01 14.05
N LYS A 15 -25.21 -30.88 15.16
CA LYS A 15 -26.51 -30.20 15.25
C LYS A 15 -26.39 -28.68 15.03
N LYS A 16 -25.27 -28.09 15.46
CA LYS A 16 -24.99 -26.64 15.35
C LYS A 16 -24.70 -26.23 13.89
N ALA A 17 -23.90 -27.03 13.17
CA ALA A 17 -23.61 -26.82 11.74
C ALA A 17 -24.88 -26.86 10.87
N LYS A 18 -25.78 -27.83 11.10
CA LYS A 18 -27.03 -27.99 10.34
C LYS A 18 -28.11 -26.92 10.63
N ARG A 19 -27.76 -25.77 11.22
CA ARG A 19 -28.68 -24.65 11.53
C ARG A 19 -28.42 -23.38 10.70
N ALA A 20 -27.27 -23.24 10.05
CA ALA A 20 -26.96 -22.12 9.17
C ALA A 20 -27.64 -22.26 7.77
N LEU A 21 -27.76 -23.49 7.27
CA LEU A 21 -28.34 -23.82 5.96
C LEU A 21 -29.88 -23.83 5.96
N ARG A 22 -30.52 -22.72 6.37
CA ARG A 22 -31.99 -22.57 6.33
C ARG A 22 -32.50 -21.19 5.92
N PHE A 23 -31.68 -20.40 5.21
CA PHE A 23 -32.07 -19.11 4.62
C PHE A 23 -32.48 -19.20 3.13
N TYR A 24 -32.56 -20.42 2.60
CA TYR A 24 -33.05 -20.79 1.27
C TYR A 24 -33.83 -22.11 1.46
N LEU A 25 -35.10 -22.33 1.06
CA LEU A 25 -36.10 -21.55 0.31
C LEU A 25 -37.47 -21.56 1.07
N PRO A 26 -38.63 -21.51 0.39
CA PRO A 26 -39.56 -20.40 0.38
C PRO A 26 -40.57 -20.45 1.54
N GLY A 27 -40.50 -19.47 2.45
CA GLY A 27 -41.55 -19.23 3.45
C GLY A 27 -42.80 -18.63 2.81
N ALA A 28 -43.97 -19.20 3.10
CA ALA A 28 -45.25 -18.84 2.48
C ALA A 28 -45.50 -17.34 2.44
N LEU A 29 -45.82 -16.84 1.24
CA LEU A 29 -46.16 -15.44 1.02
C LEU A 29 -47.48 -15.12 1.75
N GLN A 30 -47.46 -14.23 2.74
CA GLN A 30 -48.63 -13.72 3.45
C GLN A 30 -49.08 -12.39 2.84
N VAL A 31 -50.37 -12.06 2.88
CA VAL A 31 -50.85 -10.76 2.40
C VAL A 31 -50.20 -9.65 3.21
N CYS A 32 -49.44 -8.78 2.54
CA CYS A 32 -48.74 -7.67 3.17
C CYS A 32 -49.73 -6.54 3.48
N ASP A 33 -49.93 -6.28 4.77
CA ASP A 33 -50.81 -5.25 5.35
C ASP A 33 -50.26 -3.82 5.31
N CYS A 34 -49.15 -3.58 4.59
CA CYS A 34 -48.72 -2.22 4.34
C CYS A 34 -49.67 -1.50 3.39
N LYS A 35 -49.78 -0.16 3.49
CA LYS A 35 -50.69 0.65 2.67
C LYS A 35 -50.48 0.50 1.15
N LYS A 36 -49.30 0.07 0.70
CA LYS A 36 -48.97 -0.18 -0.72
C LYS A 36 -49.39 -1.56 -1.22
N CYS A 37 -49.40 -2.58 -0.36
CA CYS A 37 -49.62 -3.98 -0.75
C CYS A 37 -50.98 -4.52 -0.32
N TRP A 38 -51.57 -3.97 0.75
CA TRP A 38 -52.87 -4.40 1.28
C TRP A 38 -54.02 -4.20 0.29
N PRO A 39 -54.15 -3.03 -0.39
CA PRO A 39 -55.22 -2.83 -1.39
C PRO A 39 -55.12 -3.80 -2.58
N LYS A 40 -53.92 -4.35 -2.81
CA LYS A 40 -53.62 -5.30 -3.89
C LYS A 40 -53.52 -6.75 -3.39
N GLN A 41 -53.90 -7.01 -2.12
CA GLN A 41 -53.78 -8.30 -1.44
C GLN A 41 -52.43 -9.01 -1.68
N THR A 42 -51.35 -8.23 -1.85
CA THR A 42 -50.11 -8.77 -2.43
C THR A 42 -49.40 -9.62 -1.40
N LYS A 43 -49.31 -10.92 -1.69
CA LYS A 43 -48.62 -11.87 -0.83
C LYS A 43 -47.11 -11.65 -0.91
N GLN A 44 -46.46 -11.47 0.23
CA GLN A 44 -45.02 -11.22 0.39
C GLN A 44 -44.44 -12.12 1.48
N ASN A 45 -43.13 -12.39 1.45
CA ASN A 45 -42.49 -13.11 2.56
C ASN A 45 -42.43 -12.19 3.80
N LEU A 46 -42.38 -12.77 5.00
CA LEU A 46 -42.44 -12.02 6.28
C LEU A 46 -41.42 -10.88 6.39
N ARG A 47 -40.20 -11.05 5.86
CA ARG A 47 -39.16 -10.02 5.89
C ARG A 47 -39.52 -8.84 4.99
N THR A 48 -40.03 -9.11 3.78
CA THR A 48 -40.56 -8.08 2.88
C THR A 48 -41.82 -7.43 3.44
N ILE A 49 -42.64 -8.12 4.24
CA ILE A 49 -43.78 -7.51 4.96
C ILE A 49 -43.28 -6.51 6.01
N GLU A 50 -42.31 -6.88 6.85
CA GLU A 50 -41.74 -5.94 7.84
C GLU A 50 -41.09 -4.72 7.17
N ASP A 51 -40.31 -4.91 6.11
CA ASP A 51 -39.70 -3.82 5.35
C ASP A 51 -40.76 -2.93 4.69
N HIS A 52 -41.86 -3.51 4.19
CA HIS A 52 -42.97 -2.77 3.61
C HIS A 52 -43.84 -2.04 4.64
N ARG A 53 -44.10 -2.63 5.82
CA ARG A 53 -44.76 -1.95 6.96
C ARG A 53 -43.94 -0.72 7.39
N LYS A 54 -42.61 -0.86 7.49
CA LYS A 54 -41.68 0.25 7.80
C LYS A 54 -41.64 1.33 6.73
N ARG A 55 -41.72 0.95 5.45
CA ARG A 55 -41.55 1.88 4.31
C ARG A 55 -42.84 2.57 3.84
N TYR A 56 -44.02 2.00 4.14
CA TYR A 56 -45.31 2.48 3.64
C TYR A 56 -46.42 2.58 4.71
N GLY A 57 -46.14 2.24 5.97
CA GLY A 57 -47.14 2.18 7.05
C GLY A 57 -48.11 1.01 6.91
N VAL A 58 -48.85 0.70 7.98
CA VAL A 58 -49.87 -0.38 8.04
C VAL A 58 -51.25 0.16 7.64
N TYR A 59 -52.14 -0.71 7.16
CA TYR A 59 -53.52 -0.41 6.75
C TYR A 59 -54.53 -1.03 7.74
N ASP A 60 -55.48 -0.24 8.24
CA ASP A 60 -56.38 -0.65 9.34
C ASP A 60 -57.79 -1.09 8.86
N ALA A 61 -58.09 -2.40 9.03
CA ALA A 61 -59.44 -3.05 9.00
C ALA A 61 -60.27 -3.00 7.69
N PRO A 62 -61.47 -3.63 7.61
CA PRO A 62 -61.92 -4.98 8.02
C PRO A 62 -62.22 -5.91 6.78
N PRO A 63 -62.72 -7.17 6.89
CA PRO A 63 -62.62 -8.16 5.79
C PRO A 63 -63.75 -8.14 4.72
N LEU A 64 -63.39 -8.60 3.50
CA LEU A 64 -64.22 -8.72 2.28
C LEU A 64 -65.15 -9.96 2.25
N PRO A 65 -66.16 -9.98 1.34
CA PRO A 65 -66.27 -11.13 0.43
C PRO A 65 -66.73 -10.85 -1.04
N SER A 66 -65.94 -11.39 -1.99
CA SER A 66 -66.29 -12.09 -3.27
C SER A 66 -67.10 -11.48 -4.47
N THR A 67 -66.59 -11.86 -5.67
CA THR A 67 -67.25 -12.27 -6.96
C THR A 67 -67.58 -11.31 -8.13
N SER A 68 -66.88 -11.58 -9.26
CA SER A 68 -67.37 -11.86 -10.65
C SER A 68 -67.78 -10.77 -11.69
N ILE A 69 -67.14 -10.90 -12.89
CA ILE A 69 -67.66 -10.73 -14.28
C ILE A 69 -67.63 -9.31 -14.95
N LEU A 70 -67.64 -9.36 -16.29
CA LEU A 70 -67.23 -8.40 -17.36
C LEU A 70 -68.21 -7.20 -17.64
N PRO A 71 -67.81 -6.20 -18.48
CA PRO A 71 -68.43 -4.85 -18.66
C PRO A 71 -69.52 -4.85 -19.80
N PRO A 72 -69.98 -3.74 -20.47
CA PRO A 72 -69.49 -2.33 -20.51
C PRO A 72 -70.51 -1.15 -20.67
N SER A 73 -69.98 0.09 -20.55
CA SER A 73 -70.46 1.36 -21.19
C SER A 73 -71.86 1.91 -20.81
N PRO A 74 -72.25 3.14 -21.25
CA PRO A 74 -71.48 4.37 -21.50
C PRO A 74 -72.16 5.63 -20.84
N ALA A 75 -71.88 6.83 -21.36
CA ALA A 75 -72.63 8.10 -21.19
C ALA A 75 -72.50 8.83 -19.83
N ALA A 76 -72.54 10.18 -19.77
CA ALA A 76 -72.42 11.22 -20.79
C ALA A 76 -72.22 12.59 -20.10
N ASP A 77 -71.54 13.52 -20.79
CA ASP A 77 -71.74 14.99 -20.82
C ASP A 77 -71.65 15.79 -19.49
N ASP A 78 -71.08 17.01 -19.40
CA ASP A 78 -71.12 18.10 -20.38
C ASP A 78 -70.16 19.28 -20.00
N LEU A 79 -69.71 20.05 -21.01
CA LEU A 79 -69.36 21.51 -21.00
C LEU A 79 -68.16 22.03 -20.14
N GLU A 80 -67.30 22.97 -20.60
CA GLU A 80 -67.03 23.56 -21.94
C GLU A 80 -65.67 24.32 -21.93
N ASP A 81 -65.10 24.58 -23.12
CA ASP A 81 -64.16 25.67 -23.50
C ASP A 81 -62.78 25.89 -22.80
N ASP A 82 -61.68 26.23 -23.51
CA ASP A 82 -61.44 26.24 -24.97
C ASP A 82 -59.93 26.14 -25.37
N GLN A 83 -59.68 25.73 -26.62
CA GLN A 83 -58.53 25.86 -27.57
C GLN A 83 -57.20 26.57 -27.18
N GLN A 84 -56.02 26.42 -27.83
CA GLN A 84 -55.37 25.55 -28.85
C GLN A 84 -53.85 25.88 -28.73
N ASP A 85 -52.86 24.98 -28.73
CA ASP A 85 -52.36 23.99 -29.70
C ASP A 85 -51.20 24.46 -30.63
N VAL A 86 -50.10 23.68 -30.63
CA VAL A 86 -49.12 23.44 -31.73
C VAL A 86 -48.08 24.51 -32.21
N SER A 87 -46.83 24.27 -31.78
CA SER A 87 -45.60 24.05 -32.61
C SER A 87 -44.65 25.18 -33.10
N MET A 88 -43.35 24.92 -32.87
CA MET A 88 -42.10 25.24 -33.62
C MET A 88 -42.12 26.36 -34.70
N ARG A 89 -41.13 27.28 -34.75
CA ARG A 89 -39.74 27.01 -35.19
C ARG A 89 -38.77 28.18 -34.90
N SER A 90 -37.47 27.86 -35.03
CA SER A 90 -36.28 28.73 -35.06
C SER A 90 -36.30 29.92 -36.03
N TYR A 91 -35.56 31.00 -35.74
CA TYR A 91 -34.42 31.51 -36.56
C TYR A 91 -33.69 32.73 -35.91
N HIS A 92 -32.41 32.91 -36.26
CA HIS A 92 -31.49 34.05 -35.98
C HIS A 92 -31.72 35.26 -36.96
N PRO A 93 -30.92 36.36 -36.98
CA PRO A 93 -30.40 37.24 -35.90
C PRO A 93 -30.44 38.77 -36.25
N SER A 94 -30.22 39.66 -35.24
CA SER A 94 -29.69 41.05 -35.38
C SER A 94 -30.56 42.09 -36.16
N PRO A 95 -30.38 43.44 -36.03
CA PRO A 95 -29.13 44.21 -35.81
C PRO A 95 -29.20 45.42 -34.84
N GLU A 96 -28.14 46.24 -34.88
CA GLU A 96 -27.81 47.42 -34.07
C GLU A 96 -28.60 48.71 -34.41
N ILE A 97 -28.60 49.69 -33.48
CA ILE A 97 -28.22 51.14 -33.64
C ILE A 97 -28.90 52.02 -32.57
N ALA A 98 -28.17 53.03 -32.08
CA ALA A 98 -28.59 54.01 -31.05
C ALA A 98 -29.54 55.13 -31.58
N PRO A 99 -29.98 56.07 -30.72
CA PRO A 99 -29.28 57.36 -30.71
C PRO A 99 -29.15 58.04 -29.32
N CYS A 100 -28.61 59.27 -29.32
CA CYS A 100 -28.02 60.01 -28.20
C CYS A 100 -28.83 61.29 -27.82
N SER A 101 -28.28 62.11 -26.90
CA SER A 101 -28.66 63.50 -26.48
C SER A 101 -29.58 63.64 -25.24
N SER A 102 -29.42 64.61 -24.32
CA SER A 102 -28.30 65.56 -24.05
C SER A 102 -28.43 66.34 -22.71
N LEU A 103 -27.37 67.12 -22.38
CA LEU A 103 -27.28 68.34 -21.51
C LEU A 103 -27.04 68.23 -19.98
N GLY A 104 -25.97 68.90 -19.52
CA GLY A 104 -25.73 69.28 -18.10
C GLY A 104 -24.24 69.42 -17.70
N ARG A 105 -23.69 70.66 -17.66
CA ARG A 105 -22.34 71.05 -17.14
C ARG A 105 -22.50 71.75 -15.75
N PRO A 106 -21.45 72.17 -14.96
CA PRO A 106 -20.15 72.71 -15.39
C PRO A 106 -18.85 72.48 -14.54
N GLU A 107 -17.73 72.87 -15.17
CA GLU A 107 -16.52 73.55 -14.62
C GLU A 107 -15.35 72.87 -13.85
N SER A 108 -14.19 73.55 -13.99
CA SER A 108 -12.78 73.14 -13.75
C SER A 108 -12.17 74.00 -12.62
N PRO A 109 -10.83 74.30 -12.46
CA PRO A 109 -9.58 73.97 -13.19
C PRO A 109 -8.49 73.38 -12.22
N SER A 110 -7.15 73.30 -12.42
CA SER A 110 -6.16 73.21 -13.53
C SER A 110 -4.79 72.82 -12.92
N GLY A 111 -3.76 72.44 -13.72
CA GLY A 111 -2.36 72.53 -13.27
C GLY A 111 -1.35 71.54 -13.86
N SER A 112 -0.85 71.78 -15.08
CA SER A 112 0.26 71.03 -15.70
C SER A 112 1.17 71.97 -16.50
N ILE A 113 2.48 71.72 -16.52
CA ILE A 113 3.40 72.31 -17.52
C ILE A 113 4.27 71.21 -18.14
N SER A 114 4.53 71.38 -19.43
CA SER A 114 5.04 70.43 -20.43
C SER A 114 6.30 70.94 -21.13
N ILE A 115 6.90 70.15 -22.04
CA ILE A 115 7.66 70.51 -23.27
C ILE A 115 8.31 69.19 -23.77
N SER A 116 7.76 68.46 -24.75
CA SER A 116 7.68 68.64 -26.22
C SER A 116 8.93 68.12 -26.98
N VAL A 117 8.87 66.95 -27.65
CA VAL A 117 8.51 66.71 -29.08
C VAL A 117 9.69 66.89 -30.06
N ALA A 118 10.04 65.83 -30.84
CA ALA A 118 10.12 65.84 -32.32
C ALA A 118 10.88 64.63 -32.95
N HIS A 119 10.31 64.05 -34.04
CA HIS A 119 10.97 63.42 -35.22
C HIS A 119 11.92 62.20 -35.04
N ALA A 120 12.13 61.28 -36.02
CA ALA A 120 11.49 61.02 -37.33
C ALA A 120 11.77 59.55 -37.80
N SER A 121 11.11 59.13 -38.88
CA SER A 121 11.19 57.81 -39.54
C SER A 121 12.50 57.58 -40.34
N GLY A 122 12.90 56.31 -40.61
CA GLY A 122 13.95 55.99 -41.58
C GLY A 122 14.27 54.49 -41.76
N HIS A 123 14.55 54.04 -42.99
CA HIS A 123 14.75 52.63 -43.40
C HIS A 123 16.22 52.14 -43.40
N LEU A 124 16.38 50.80 -43.28
CA LEU A 124 17.32 49.86 -43.96
C LEU A 124 18.70 50.37 -44.50
N GLY A 125 19.80 49.65 -44.18
CA GLY A 125 21.03 49.70 -44.99
C GLY A 125 22.32 49.04 -44.44
N SER A 126 22.60 47.80 -44.88
CA SER A 126 23.92 47.19 -45.26
C SER A 126 25.28 47.51 -44.58
N GLY A 127 26.01 46.44 -44.18
CA GLY A 127 27.48 46.25 -44.30
C GLY A 127 28.41 47.05 -43.36
N SER A 128 29.73 46.81 -43.24
CA SER A 128 30.58 45.61 -43.49
C SER A 128 32.07 45.98 -43.23
N HIS A 129 32.88 45.11 -42.60
CA HIS A 129 34.36 45.19 -42.51
C HIS A 129 34.96 46.40 -41.72
N SER A 130 36.21 46.44 -41.20
CA SER A 130 37.26 45.44 -40.90
C SER A 130 38.45 46.07 -40.13
N GLY A 131 39.22 45.25 -39.39
CA GLY A 131 40.62 45.50 -38.97
C GLY A 131 40.83 46.15 -37.58
N SER A 132 41.85 45.89 -36.74
CA SER A 132 43.02 44.98 -36.62
C SER A 132 44.26 45.77 -36.13
N VAL A 133 45.35 45.08 -35.70
CA VAL A 133 46.72 45.61 -35.33
C VAL A 133 46.85 46.02 -33.83
N ALA A 134 47.88 45.66 -33.02
CA ALA A 134 49.18 44.98 -33.24
C ALA A 134 49.78 44.23 -32.00
N LEU A 135 50.62 43.21 -32.25
CA LEU A 135 52.02 42.92 -31.75
C LEU A 135 52.41 43.19 -30.27
N SER A 136 53.20 42.39 -29.52
CA SER A 136 54.11 41.21 -29.71
C SER A 136 54.48 40.62 -28.31
N GLY A 137 55.31 39.59 -28.04
CA GLY A 137 56.12 38.63 -28.83
C GLY A 137 57.23 37.91 -27.98
N THR A 138 57.81 36.80 -28.51
CA THR A 138 58.94 35.96 -27.96
C THR A 138 58.69 35.14 -26.66
N GLY A 139 59.06 33.85 -26.54
CA GLY A 139 59.60 32.87 -27.51
C GLY A 139 59.99 31.50 -26.87
N SER A 140 60.09 30.42 -27.68
CA SER A 140 60.82 29.12 -27.46
C SER A 140 60.46 28.20 -26.25
N ASP A 141 60.47 26.86 -26.30
CA ASP A 141 60.72 25.91 -27.40
C ASP A 141 60.13 24.49 -27.15
N SER A 142 59.95 23.71 -28.24
CA SER A 142 59.88 22.24 -28.34
C SER A 142 58.87 21.37 -27.55
N GLY A 143 58.19 20.43 -28.24
CA GLY A 143 57.78 19.12 -27.67
C GLY A 143 56.35 18.60 -27.91
N SER A 144 56.07 18.07 -29.11
CA SER A 144 55.02 17.09 -29.50
C SER A 144 54.13 16.41 -28.41
N GLN A 145 52.83 16.13 -28.60
CA GLN A 145 51.95 16.24 -29.78
C GLN A 145 50.47 16.34 -29.36
N PHE A 146 49.78 17.39 -29.84
CA PHE A 146 48.31 17.53 -29.93
C PHE A 146 47.79 16.68 -31.14
N SER A 147 46.50 16.35 -31.34
CA SER A 147 45.26 16.36 -30.52
C SER A 147 44.09 15.74 -31.34
N SER A 148 42.87 15.80 -30.78
CA SER A 148 41.51 15.89 -31.39
C SER A 148 41.40 16.83 -32.62
N PRO A 149 40.22 17.12 -33.26
CA PRO A 149 38.81 16.79 -32.93
C PRO A 149 37.79 16.55 -34.10
N SER A 150 36.52 16.35 -33.71
CA SER A 150 35.20 16.70 -34.29
C SER A 150 34.97 17.21 -35.75
N SER A 151 33.91 16.63 -36.35
CA SER A 151 32.87 17.22 -37.26
C SER A 151 33.20 17.69 -38.70
N CYS A 152 32.44 17.19 -39.70
CA CYS A 152 31.45 17.96 -40.51
C CYS A 152 30.81 17.16 -41.67
N ARG A 153 29.81 17.75 -42.36
CA ARG A 153 28.87 17.11 -43.32
C ARG A 153 29.25 17.28 -44.82
N LEU A 154 28.43 16.64 -45.69
CA LEU A 154 27.99 17.02 -47.06
C LEU A 154 28.68 16.41 -48.32
N SER A 155 27.94 15.47 -48.95
CA SER A 155 27.64 15.27 -50.39
C SER A 155 28.51 15.85 -51.53
N SER A 156 28.91 15.00 -52.49
CA SER A 156 28.83 15.25 -53.96
C SER A 156 29.15 13.99 -54.82
N PHE A 157 28.58 13.90 -56.03
CA PHE A 157 28.78 12.91 -57.13
C PHE A 157 29.69 13.52 -58.24
N PRO A 158 30.05 12.85 -59.38
CA PRO A 158 30.29 11.43 -59.77
C PRO A 158 31.70 11.31 -60.49
N PRO A 159 31.98 10.62 -61.64
CA PRO A 159 31.58 9.32 -62.26
C PRO A 159 32.78 8.39 -62.67
N MET A 160 32.52 7.18 -63.22
CA MET A 160 33.09 6.60 -64.49
C MET A 160 33.12 5.03 -64.59
N ASP A 161 32.28 4.51 -65.49
CA ASP A 161 32.52 3.49 -66.55
C ASP A 161 32.89 1.98 -66.40
N VAL A 162 31.93 1.17 -66.90
CA VAL A 162 32.03 0.11 -67.96
C VAL A 162 32.53 -1.32 -67.63
N SER A 163 31.60 -2.30 -67.65
CA SER A 163 31.41 -3.25 -68.79
C SER A 163 30.23 -4.23 -68.59
N SER A 164 29.50 -4.55 -69.69
CA SER A 164 28.32 -5.45 -69.76
C SER A 164 28.68 -6.80 -70.44
N PRO A 165 27.78 -7.83 -70.52
CA PRO A 165 26.72 -7.83 -71.54
C PRO A 165 25.36 -8.52 -71.21
N ASP A 166 24.30 -7.91 -71.78
CA ASP A 166 22.98 -8.38 -72.27
C ASP A 166 22.32 -9.73 -71.90
N GLY A 167 20.99 -9.65 -71.71
CA GLY A 167 20.03 -10.77 -71.79
C GLY A 167 18.56 -10.33 -71.60
N GLN A 168 17.82 -10.10 -72.70
CA GLN A 168 16.42 -9.62 -72.67
C GLN A 168 15.37 -10.74 -72.52
N SER A 169 14.28 -10.49 -71.76
CA SER A 169 12.87 -10.69 -72.21
C SER A 169 11.84 -10.38 -71.11
N PHE A 170 10.67 -9.85 -71.52
CA PHE A 170 9.51 -9.50 -70.68
C PHE A 170 8.34 -10.52 -70.88
N PRO A 171 7.24 -10.48 -70.08
CA PRO A 171 6.45 -11.66 -69.72
C PRO A 171 5.11 -11.82 -70.48
N PRO A 172 4.41 -12.93 -70.19
CA PRO A 172 2.94 -12.96 -70.04
C PRO A 172 2.53 -13.67 -68.72
N ALA A 173 1.28 -13.70 -68.26
CA ALA A 173 0.09 -12.85 -68.38
C ALA A 173 -0.92 -13.35 -67.31
N ALA A 174 -1.88 -12.53 -66.89
CA ALA A 174 -2.93 -12.96 -65.96
C ALA A 174 -4.01 -13.83 -66.63
N PRO A 175 -4.61 -14.82 -65.93
CA PRO A 175 -5.88 -15.43 -66.32
C PRO A 175 -7.06 -14.98 -65.43
N SER A 176 -8.24 -14.98 -66.04
CA SER A 176 -9.54 -14.55 -65.49
C SER A 176 -10.36 -15.75 -64.95
N PRO A 177 -11.57 -15.57 -64.35
CA PRO A 177 -12.16 -16.51 -63.37
C PRO A 177 -13.12 -17.58 -63.96
N VAL A 178 -13.89 -18.22 -63.05
CA VAL A 178 -14.97 -19.25 -63.21
C VAL A 178 -14.44 -20.70 -63.04
N ASP A 179 -15.02 -21.63 -62.27
CA ASP A 179 -16.40 -21.74 -61.72
C ASP A 179 -16.48 -22.31 -60.27
N LEU A 180 -17.68 -22.28 -59.66
CA LEU A 180 -18.01 -22.80 -58.33
C LEU A 180 -18.52 -24.27 -58.37
N THR A 181 -18.03 -25.14 -57.49
CA THR A 181 -18.81 -26.25 -56.89
C THR A 181 -18.11 -26.85 -55.66
N SER A 182 -18.88 -27.09 -54.57
CA SER A 182 -18.70 -28.04 -53.45
C SER A 182 -17.30 -28.68 -53.22
N GLU A 183 -16.65 -28.61 -52.06
CA GLU A 183 -17.14 -28.94 -50.70
C GLU A 183 -16.33 -28.22 -49.60
N SER A 184 -16.81 -28.30 -48.35
CA SER A 184 -16.25 -27.65 -47.16
C SER A 184 -15.34 -28.56 -46.31
N GLU A 185 -14.61 -27.93 -45.38
CA GLU A 185 -13.88 -28.49 -44.21
C GLU A 185 -12.36 -28.71 -44.34
N ASN A 186 -11.70 -28.61 -43.18
CA ASN A 186 -10.24 -28.74 -42.91
C ASN A 186 -9.30 -27.64 -43.40
N LEU A 187 -9.31 -26.50 -42.69
CA LEU A 187 -8.14 -25.62 -42.55
C LEU A 187 -7.51 -25.82 -41.15
N HIS A 188 -6.50 -26.69 -41.05
CA HIS A 188 -5.92 -27.09 -39.76
C HIS A 188 -5.11 -25.99 -39.06
N SER A 189 -5.21 -26.02 -37.73
CA SER A 189 -4.33 -25.37 -36.74
C SER A 189 -2.84 -25.59 -37.01
N ARG A 190 -2.03 -24.54 -36.89
CA ARG A 190 -0.57 -24.69 -36.72
C ARG A 190 -0.31 -25.26 -35.32
N ILE A 191 0.15 -26.50 -35.25
CA ILE A 191 0.67 -27.07 -34.01
C ILE A 191 2.02 -26.41 -33.74
N VAL A 192 2.09 -25.58 -32.70
CA VAL A 192 3.34 -24.99 -32.21
C VAL A 192 3.99 -26.01 -31.27
N SER A 193 5.32 -26.03 -31.21
CA SER A 193 6.07 -26.93 -30.32
C SER A 193 6.48 -26.22 -29.02
N ALA A 194 6.65 -26.97 -27.93
CA ALA A 194 7.03 -26.39 -26.63
C ALA A 194 8.35 -25.60 -26.69
N SER A 195 9.33 -26.04 -27.48
CA SER A 195 10.57 -25.28 -27.72
C SER A 195 10.34 -23.98 -28.48
N THR A 196 9.36 -23.95 -29.40
CA THR A 196 8.95 -22.70 -30.08
C THR A 196 8.30 -21.72 -29.10
N ASP A 197 7.54 -22.19 -28.12
CA ASP A 197 7.01 -21.33 -27.05
C ASP A 197 8.12 -20.83 -26.13
N VAL A 198 9.12 -21.66 -25.77
CA VAL A 198 10.31 -21.22 -25.02
C VAL A 198 11.10 -20.14 -25.78
N ASP A 199 11.30 -20.27 -27.08
CA ASP A 199 11.98 -19.22 -27.87
C ASP A 199 11.12 -17.95 -27.98
N PHE A 200 9.82 -18.09 -28.27
CA PHE A 200 8.86 -16.98 -28.43
C PHE A 200 8.70 -16.15 -27.15
N PHE A 201 8.61 -16.82 -26.00
CA PHE A 201 8.47 -16.18 -24.69
C PHE A 201 9.82 -15.95 -23.98
N GLY A 202 10.91 -16.50 -24.50
CA GLY A 202 12.27 -16.25 -24.02
C GLY A 202 12.94 -15.12 -24.81
N ARG A 203 13.72 -15.51 -25.83
CA ARG A 203 14.52 -14.58 -26.65
C ARG A 203 13.67 -13.51 -27.31
N PHE A 204 12.57 -13.91 -27.94
CA PHE A 204 11.71 -12.95 -28.61
C PHE A 204 11.01 -12.00 -27.62
N LEU A 205 10.72 -12.37 -26.36
CA LEU A 205 10.18 -11.38 -25.41
C LEU A 205 11.15 -10.24 -25.06
N ALA A 206 12.47 -10.45 -25.23
CA ALA A 206 13.49 -9.41 -25.17
C ALA A 206 13.62 -8.62 -26.49
N ASP A 207 13.52 -9.30 -27.64
CA ASP A 207 13.74 -8.75 -28.99
C ASP A 207 12.45 -8.32 -29.75
N LEU A 208 11.26 -8.39 -29.15
CA LEU A 208 9.94 -8.24 -29.81
C LEU A 208 9.56 -6.82 -30.25
N THR A 209 10.54 -6.02 -30.67
CA THR A 209 10.33 -4.75 -31.36
C THR A 209 10.28 -4.88 -32.89
N ILE A 210 10.58 -6.05 -33.49
CA ILE A 210 10.75 -6.16 -34.96
C ILE A 210 10.16 -7.45 -35.60
N SER A 211 9.27 -7.23 -36.59
CA SER A 211 8.87 -8.11 -37.71
C SER A 211 7.82 -9.23 -37.50
N GLY A 212 6.96 -9.39 -38.51
CA GLY A 212 5.99 -10.50 -38.65
C GLY A 212 6.24 -11.38 -39.88
N ALA A 213 5.19 -12.08 -40.33
CA ALA A 213 5.03 -12.84 -41.59
C ALA A 213 5.53 -14.32 -41.69
N SER A 214 4.61 -15.25 -41.35
CA SER A 214 4.08 -16.34 -42.21
C SER A 214 4.93 -17.48 -42.85
N LYS A 215 4.40 -18.73 -42.66
CA LYS A 215 4.55 -19.99 -43.46
C LYS A 215 5.93 -20.72 -43.36
N ALA A 216 6.06 -22.05 -43.51
CA ALA A 216 5.24 -23.01 -44.27
C ALA A 216 5.16 -24.48 -43.73
N SER A 217 4.14 -25.17 -44.24
CA SER A 217 3.69 -26.58 -44.17
C SER A 217 4.68 -27.76 -44.30
N ARG A 218 4.27 -28.96 -43.80
CA ARG A 218 4.49 -30.33 -44.38
C ARG A 218 3.47 -31.37 -43.79
N PRO A 219 3.38 -32.66 -44.26
CA PRO A 219 2.08 -33.29 -44.58
C PRO A 219 1.63 -34.51 -43.74
N ASN A 220 0.37 -34.94 -43.98
CA ASN A 220 -0.32 -36.15 -43.49
C ASN A 220 0.35 -37.50 -43.83
N VAL A 221 -0.06 -38.56 -43.09
CA VAL A 221 -0.65 -39.83 -43.63
C VAL A 221 -1.12 -40.75 -42.46
N HIS A 222 -2.45 -41.00 -42.38
CA HIS A 222 -3.21 -42.26 -42.15
C HIS A 222 -2.72 -43.37 -41.19
N ASN A 223 -3.57 -44.21 -40.53
CA ASN A 223 -5.04 -44.31 -40.43
C ASN A 223 -5.49 -45.39 -39.39
N TYR A 224 -6.82 -45.41 -39.13
CA TYR A 224 -7.73 -46.57 -38.94
C TYR A 224 -8.21 -47.04 -37.54
N SER A 225 -9.55 -46.94 -37.40
CA SER A 225 -10.53 -47.96 -36.93
C SER A 225 -10.61 -48.37 -35.45
N ASP A 226 -11.79 -48.68 -34.88
CA ASP A 226 -13.21 -48.44 -35.24
C ASP A 226 -14.12 -48.80 -34.03
N ASP A 227 -15.43 -48.51 -34.15
CA ASP A 227 -16.59 -49.21 -33.54
C ASP A 227 -16.98 -49.05 -32.03
N ASP A 228 -17.93 -48.12 -31.82
CA ASP A 228 -19.39 -48.38 -31.62
C ASP A 228 -20.09 -48.74 -30.28
N ASN A 229 -21.33 -48.19 -30.19
CA ASN A 229 -22.54 -48.58 -29.40
C ASN A 229 -22.76 -48.09 -27.94
N ASP A 230 -23.28 -46.86 -27.79
CA ASP A 230 -24.69 -46.50 -27.40
C ASP A 230 -25.66 -47.56 -26.77
N PRO A 231 -26.82 -47.20 -26.13
CA PRO A 231 -27.19 -45.98 -25.34
C PRO A 231 -28.21 -46.20 -24.15
N LEU A 232 -28.76 -45.09 -23.59
CA LEU A 232 -30.04 -44.93 -22.80
C LEU A 232 -30.05 -45.41 -21.31
N ASP A 233 -30.69 -44.80 -20.31
CA ASP A 233 -31.83 -43.85 -20.18
C ASP A 233 -31.94 -43.23 -18.75
N ASP A 234 -32.92 -42.34 -18.54
CA ASP A 234 -33.29 -41.57 -17.34
C ASP A 234 -33.70 -42.37 -16.07
N SER A 235 -33.55 -41.76 -14.87
CA SER A 235 -34.73 -41.27 -14.10
C SER A 235 -34.45 -40.72 -12.68
N ASP A 236 -35.25 -39.71 -12.31
CA ASP A 236 -35.29 -38.96 -11.04
C ASP A 236 -36.07 -39.68 -9.91
N GLN A 237 -35.65 -39.49 -8.64
CA GLN A 237 -36.56 -39.16 -7.52
C GLN A 237 -35.86 -38.99 -6.16
N GLY A 238 -36.17 -37.89 -5.45
CA GLY A 238 -35.77 -37.63 -4.06
C GLY A 238 -36.90 -37.69 -3.02
N ARG A 239 -36.54 -37.79 -1.72
CA ARG A 239 -37.32 -37.54 -0.47
C ARG A 239 -36.37 -37.77 0.73
N GLY A 240 -36.48 -37.15 1.91
CA GLY A 240 -37.33 -36.05 2.39
C GLY A 240 -37.43 -36.03 3.93
N GLY A 241 -37.42 -34.85 4.56
CA GLY A 241 -38.02 -34.60 5.89
C GLY A 241 -37.19 -34.78 7.19
N GLY A 242 -37.54 -34.01 8.24
CA GLY A 242 -37.24 -34.35 9.65
C GLY A 242 -36.45 -33.33 10.51
N LYS A 243 -37.15 -32.40 11.18
CA LYS A 243 -36.67 -31.70 12.41
C LYS A 243 -37.85 -31.29 13.32
N PRO A 244 -37.76 -31.62 14.62
CA PRO A 244 -38.02 -30.68 15.73
C PRO A 244 -36.84 -30.69 16.75
N GLY A 245 -36.70 -29.84 17.77
CA GLY A 245 -37.44 -28.64 18.25
C GLY A 245 -36.55 -27.81 19.21
N LYS A 246 -37.08 -26.78 19.88
CA LYS A 246 -36.48 -26.01 21.02
C LYS A 246 -37.39 -26.15 22.26
N PRO A 247 -36.85 -25.91 23.48
CA PRO A 247 -37.16 -24.70 24.30
C PRO A 247 -35.89 -23.83 24.54
N ASP A 248 -35.89 -22.51 24.76
CA ASP A 248 -36.38 -21.64 25.87
C ASP A 248 -35.37 -21.58 27.04
N GLY A 249 -35.11 -20.47 27.75
CA GLY A 249 -35.59 -19.08 27.67
C GLY A 249 -34.86 -18.20 28.74
N GLN A 250 -35.27 -16.93 28.92
CA GLN A 250 -34.87 -15.98 29.99
C GLN A 250 -33.42 -15.42 29.97
N ASP A 251 -33.15 -14.17 30.35
CA ASP A 251 -34.03 -13.00 30.53
C ASP A 251 -33.27 -11.70 30.24
N GLY A 252 -33.99 -10.63 29.92
CA GLY A 252 -33.43 -9.30 29.68
C GLY A 252 -33.63 -8.37 30.88
N ALA A 253 -32.66 -7.48 31.10
CA ALA A 253 -32.84 -6.30 31.94
C ALA A 253 -32.46 -5.06 31.10
N GLU A 254 -33.39 -4.11 30.98
CA GLU A 254 -33.15 -2.83 30.35
C GLU A 254 -32.25 -1.98 31.26
N VAL A 255 -31.18 -1.42 30.70
CA VAL A 255 -30.38 -0.39 31.38
C VAL A 255 -30.54 0.90 30.59
N ASN A 256 -31.27 1.85 31.16
CA ASN A 256 -31.43 3.18 30.59
C ASN A 256 -30.07 3.88 30.47
N ASN A 257 -29.82 4.54 29.34
CA ASN A 257 -28.61 5.35 29.12
C ASN A 257 -28.50 6.45 30.21
N PRO A 258 -27.48 6.41 31.08
CA PRO A 258 -27.14 7.57 31.90
C PRO A 258 -26.38 8.58 31.05
N MET A 259 -26.70 9.87 31.19
CA MET A 259 -25.83 10.93 30.66
C MET A 259 -24.57 11.00 31.53
N ILE A 260 -23.43 10.56 30.99
CA ILE A 260 -22.13 10.66 31.66
C ILE A 260 -21.56 12.06 31.44
N GLN A 261 -21.12 12.69 32.52
CA GLN A 261 -20.56 14.03 32.50
C GLN A 261 -19.09 13.97 32.07
N VAL A 262 -18.76 14.68 30.99
CA VAL A 262 -17.36 15.02 30.67
C VAL A 262 -17.13 16.44 31.16
N PRO A 263 -16.21 16.68 32.12
CA PRO A 263 -15.93 18.02 32.63
C PRO A 263 -15.57 19.00 31.51
N PRO A 264 -15.84 20.30 31.67
CA PRO A 264 -15.32 21.31 30.75
C PRO A 264 -13.82 21.49 30.99
N ASP A 265 -13.03 21.50 29.91
CA ASP A 265 -11.68 22.09 29.93
C ASP A 265 -11.85 23.60 30.15
N ASN A 266 -11.83 24.02 31.41
CA ASN A 266 -12.04 25.40 31.83
C ASN A 266 -10.70 25.97 32.32
N PRO A 267 -10.00 26.83 31.55
CA PRO A 267 -8.62 27.25 31.85
C PRO A 267 -8.41 28.12 33.10
N GLY A 268 -9.40 28.25 33.99
CA GLY A 268 -9.39 29.20 35.10
C GLY A 268 -10.27 28.84 36.29
N ALA A 269 -10.54 27.55 36.50
CA ALA A 269 -11.24 27.06 37.69
C ALA A 269 -10.31 26.14 38.51
N ASP A 270 -9.56 26.74 39.44
CA ASP A 270 -8.85 26.05 40.52
C ASP A 270 -9.70 26.08 41.81
N PRO A 271 -10.19 24.93 42.29
CA PRO A 271 -10.79 24.80 43.61
C PRO A 271 -9.97 23.88 44.53
N GLY A 272 -8.65 24.07 44.65
CA GLY A 272 -7.87 23.25 45.58
C GLY A 272 -6.38 23.56 45.69
N GLY A 273 -6.01 24.72 46.25
CA GLY A 273 -4.62 25.02 46.61
C GLY A 273 -4.02 23.99 47.59
N GLY A 274 -3.16 23.11 47.07
CA GLY A 274 -2.31 22.17 47.80
C GLY A 274 -0.84 22.31 47.34
N PRO A 275 0.15 21.96 48.17
CA PRO A 275 1.48 22.55 48.04
C PRO A 275 2.36 21.92 46.95
N GLY A 276 2.98 22.79 46.14
CA GLY A 276 4.15 22.46 45.33
C GLY A 276 3.88 22.04 43.89
N ASP A 277 3.28 22.92 43.09
CA ASP A 277 3.22 22.77 41.62
C ASP A 277 4.59 23.18 41.00
N PRO A 278 5.35 22.27 40.35
CA PRO A 278 6.63 22.58 39.73
C PRO A 278 6.45 23.21 38.32
N GLY A 279 5.50 24.13 38.20
CA GLY A 279 5.10 24.76 36.94
C GLY A 279 6.09 25.83 36.47
N GLY A 280 7.14 25.41 35.76
CA GLY A 280 7.96 26.27 34.90
C GLY A 280 8.04 25.71 33.49
N ASP A 281 8.47 26.51 32.51
CA ASP A 281 8.44 26.21 31.06
C ASP A 281 9.22 24.95 30.62
N ARG A 282 9.91 24.25 31.54
CA ARG A 282 10.59 22.97 31.30
C ARG A 282 9.73 21.73 31.59
N ALA A 283 8.59 21.87 32.26
CA ALA A 283 7.77 20.74 32.74
C ALA A 283 7.18 19.84 31.63
N MET A 284 7.25 20.24 30.36
CA MET A 284 6.71 19.49 29.22
C MET A 284 7.49 18.21 28.87
N PHE A 285 8.75 18.09 29.35
CA PHE A 285 9.65 16.97 29.03
C PHE A 285 10.01 16.09 30.23
N ASP A 286 9.91 16.61 31.46
CA ASP A 286 10.17 15.82 32.67
C ASP A 286 9.12 14.72 32.85
N ILE A 287 9.56 13.58 33.38
CA ILE A 287 8.69 12.48 33.78
C ILE A 287 8.92 12.22 35.28
N PRO A 288 8.27 12.98 36.18
CA PRO A 288 8.55 12.88 37.61
C PRO A 288 8.32 11.47 38.20
N ALA A 289 7.44 10.68 37.58
CA ALA A 289 7.23 9.28 37.94
C ALA A 289 8.44 8.35 37.70
N LEU A 290 9.45 8.72 36.91
CA LEU A 290 10.67 7.92 36.74
C LEU A 290 11.66 8.12 37.90
N GLU A 291 11.70 9.32 38.48
CA GLU A 291 12.54 9.68 39.63
C GLU A 291 11.92 9.26 40.98
N GLU A 292 10.61 8.94 40.99
CA GLU A 292 9.93 8.40 42.17
C GLU A 292 10.34 6.95 42.47
N HIS A 293 10.12 6.56 43.73
CA HIS A 293 10.36 5.19 44.21
C HIS A 293 9.64 4.14 43.33
N PRO A 294 10.29 3.03 42.94
CA PRO A 294 9.76 2.08 41.96
C PRO A 294 8.33 1.58 42.24
N THR A 295 7.96 1.40 43.52
CA THR A 295 6.59 1.03 43.91
C THR A 295 5.53 2.01 43.42
N LEU A 296 5.78 3.33 43.54
CA LEU A 296 4.84 4.36 43.12
C LEU A 296 4.73 4.41 41.60
N ARG A 297 5.87 4.45 40.90
CA ARG A 297 5.97 4.32 39.43
C ARG A 297 5.18 3.13 38.90
N ASN A 298 5.35 1.96 39.52
CA ASN A 298 4.64 0.73 39.12
C ASN A 298 3.14 0.76 39.44
N ILE A 299 2.70 1.42 40.52
CA ILE A 299 1.27 1.65 40.76
C ILE A 299 0.70 2.57 39.68
N TYR A 300 1.38 3.67 39.34
CA TYR A 300 0.94 4.62 38.33
C TYR A 300 0.78 3.96 36.96
N LEU A 301 1.80 3.26 36.48
CA LEU A 301 1.79 2.64 35.16
C LEU A 301 0.74 1.54 35.03
N ARG A 302 0.58 0.69 36.05
CA ARG A 302 -0.46 -0.35 36.04
C ARG A 302 -1.86 0.24 36.12
N THR A 303 -2.06 1.29 36.92
CA THR A 303 -3.35 1.99 37.03
C THR A 303 -3.71 2.69 35.72
N TRP A 304 -2.76 3.42 35.13
CA TRP A 304 -2.95 4.06 33.83
C TRP A 304 -3.23 3.05 32.71
N ALA A 305 -2.58 1.88 32.71
CA ALA A 305 -2.84 0.83 31.71
C ALA A 305 -4.30 0.32 31.75
N GLN A 306 -4.94 0.29 32.92
CA GLN A 306 -6.37 -0.02 33.05
C GLN A 306 -7.26 0.99 32.34
N TYR A 307 -6.95 2.28 32.48
CA TYR A 307 -7.66 3.34 31.77
C TYR A 307 -7.39 3.29 30.26
N ALA A 308 -6.12 3.25 29.85
CA ALA A 308 -5.69 3.39 28.47
C ALA A 308 -6.11 2.21 27.57
N PHE A 309 -6.13 0.98 28.10
CA PHE A 309 -6.34 -0.23 27.29
C PHE A 309 -7.52 -1.10 27.71
N HIS A 310 -8.04 -0.95 28.93
CA HIS A 310 -9.13 -1.78 29.46
C HIS A 310 -10.46 -1.02 29.65
N GLY A 311 -10.52 0.27 29.31
CA GLY A 311 -11.76 1.05 29.29
C GLY A 311 -12.32 1.39 30.67
N VAL A 312 -11.49 1.36 31.71
CA VAL A 312 -11.88 1.67 33.09
C VAL A 312 -12.25 3.16 33.23
N THR A 313 -13.28 3.48 34.01
CA THR A 313 -13.79 4.86 34.15
C THR A 313 -12.88 5.74 35.02
N GLN A 314 -12.93 7.06 34.82
CA GLN A 314 -12.15 8.03 35.61
C GLN A 314 -12.43 7.91 37.12
N GLU A 315 -13.69 7.71 37.51
CA GLU A 315 -14.13 7.48 38.89
C GLU A 315 -13.48 6.22 39.49
N THR A 316 -13.39 5.14 38.70
CA THR A 316 -12.74 3.90 39.15
C THR A 316 -11.23 4.08 39.30
N ILE A 317 -10.59 4.84 38.40
CA ILE A 317 -9.16 5.19 38.50
C ILE A 317 -8.88 6.01 39.77
N GLN A 318 -9.72 7.00 40.08
CA GLN A 318 -9.61 7.76 41.32
C GLN A 318 -9.73 6.85 42.55
N GLY A 319 -10.73 5.96 42.59
CA GLY A 319 -10.87 4.99 43.68
C GLY A 319 -9.68 4.03 43.83
N ILE A 320 -9.06 3.61 42.72
CA ILE A 320 -7.82 2.79 42.74
C ILE A 320 -6.65 3.59 43.34
N LEU A 321 -6.44 4.82 42.90
CA LEU A 321 -5.34 5.67 43.39
C LEU A 321 -5.51 6.01 44.88
N GLU A 322 -6.71 6.42 45.28
CA GLU A 322 -7.05 6.71 46.69
C GLU A 322 -6.88 5.46 47.56
N SER A 323 -7.33 4.29 47.11
CA SER A 323 -7.15 3.03 47.83
C SER A 323 -5.66 2.65 48.00
N HIS A 324 -4.84 2.84 46.97
CA HIS A 324 -3.39 2.60 47.08
C HIS A 324 -2.72 3.59 48.03
N LYS A 325 -3.07 4.89 47.94
CA LYS A 325 -2.56 5.93 48.84
C LYS A 325 -2.91 5.65 50.30
N SER A 326 -4.16 5.30 50.59
CA SER A 326 -4.61 4.91 51.93
C SER A 326 -3.89 3.68 52.47
N ALA A 327 -3.66 2.65 51.63
CA ALA A 327 -2.95 1.44 52.03
C ALA A 327 -1.47 1.71 52.37
N LEU A 328 -0.78 2.57 51.61
CA LEU A 328 0.60 2.95 51.87
C LEU A 328 0.72 3.81 53.14
N LEU A 329 -0.18 4.79 53.32
CA LEU A 329 -0.21 5.64 54.52
C LEU A 329 -0.59 4.86 55.80
N ALA A 330 -1.45 3.83 55.71
CA ALA A 330 -1.76 2.96 56.85
C ALA A 330 -0.53 2.17 57.35
N GLY A 331 0.47 1.98 56.49
CA GLY A 331 1.77 1.37 56.83
C GLY A 331 2.90 2.37 57.07
N ALA A 332 2.63 3.66 57.27
CA ALA A 332 3.65 4.71 57.26
C ALA A 332 4.85 4.48 58.19
N GLU A 333 4.64 3.83 59.35
CA GLU A 333 5.70 3.47 60.31
C GLU A 333 6.71 2.42 59.78
N LEU A 334 6.38 1.72 58.69
CA LEU A 334 7.19 0.65 58.10
C LEU A 334 8.08 1.11 56.94
N TYR A 335 8.00 2.38 56.53
CA TYR A 335 8.69 2.90 55.34
C TYR A 335 9.62 4.09 55.67
N PRO A 336 10.64 4.36 54.83
CA PRO A 336 11.48 5.55 54.99
C PRO A 336 10.67 6.85 54.92
N PRO A 337 11.01 7.90 55.70
CA PRO A 337 10.31 9.18 55.68
C PRO A 337 10.23 9.84 54.29
N GLU A 338 11.30 9.69 53.49
CA GLU A 338 11.38 10.20 52.11
C GLU A 338 10.35 9.53 51.18
N PHE A 339 10.12 8.22 51.34
CA PHE A 339 9.07 7.52 50.61
C PHE A 339 7.68 8.02 51.03
N ILE A 340 7.46 8.26 52.32
CA ILE A 340 6.17 8.76 52.82
C ILE A 340 5.89 10.19 52.36
N ASP A 341 6.90 11.04 52.17
CA ASP A 341 6.72 12.34 51.50
C ASP A 341 6.25 12.18 50.03
N GLN A 342 6.83 11.24 49.28
CA GLN A 342 6.35 10.89 47.93
C GLN A 342 4.91 10.33 47.94
N VAL A 343 4.58 9.43 48.89
CA VAL A 343 3.21 8.90 49.06
C VAL A 343 2.20 10.02 49.38
N ASN A 344 2.56 11.01 50.18
CA ASN A 344 1.69 12.17 50.45
C ASN A 344 1.42 12.98 49.17
N LYS A 345 2.41 13.08 48.28
CA LYS A 345 2.32 13.74 46.96
C LYS A 345 1.71 12.85 45.86
N MET A 346 1.39 11.59 46.16
CA MET A 346 0.82 10.63 45.21
C MET A 346 -0.46 11.18 44.54
N PRO A 347 -0.58 11.13 43.19
CA PRO A 347 -1.75 11.60 42.45
C PRO A 347 -3.00 10.77 42.80
N THR A 348 -4.14 11.45 42.93
CA THR A 348 -5.45 10.82 43.24
C THR A 348 -6.46 10.91 42.10
N THR A 349 -6.20 11.71 41.06
CA THR A 349 -7.10 11.87 39.90
C THR A 349 -6.41 11.39 38.63
N LEU A 350 -7.18 10.99 37.62
CA LEU A 350 -6.60 10.63 36.31
C LEU A 350 -5.75 11.77 35.72
N ARG A 351 -6.18 13.03 35.82
CA ARG A 351 -5.42 14.16 35.27
C ARG A 351 -4.08 14.36 35.99
N SER A 352 -4.07 14.24 37.32
CA SER A 352 -2.82 14.30 38.08
C SER A 352 -1.90 13.10 37.78
N LEU A 353 -2.47 11.91 37.54
CA LEU A 353 -1.74 10.73 37.10
C LEU A 353 -1.14 10.90 35.68
N GLU A 354 -1.93 11.33 34.69
CA GLU A 354 -1.47 11.60 33.32
C GLU A 354 -0.38 12.68 33.34
N ARG A 355 -0.50 13.75 34.13
CA ARG A 355 0.57 14.75 34.33
C ARG A 355 1.84 14.16 34.96
N ARG A 356 1.73 13.39 36.04
CA ARG A 356 2.87 12.76 36.72
C ARG A 356 3.64 11.78 35.82
N LEU A 357 2.94 11.20 34.84
CA LEU A 357 3.48 10.32 33.80
C LEU A 357 3.93 11.05 32.52
N GLY A 358 3.84 12.38 32.42
CA GLY A 358 4.17 13.11 31.18
C GLY A 358 3.28 12.72 29.99
N MET A 359 2.02 12.34 30.28
CA MET A 359 0.97 11.85 29.37
C MET A 359 -0.28 12.77 29.34
N ASP A 360 -0.23 13.97 29.93
CA ASP A 360 -1.30 14.96 29.75
C ASP A 360 -1.22 15.55 28.33
N PHE A 361 -1.92 14.91 27.40
CA PHE A 361 -1.94 15.33 25.98
C PHE A 361 -2.67 16.65 25.74
N SER A 362 -3.16 17.34 26.77
CA SER A 362 -3.91 18.61 26.63
C SER A 362 -3.02 19.76 26.17
N GLU A 363 -1.70 19.67 26.42
CA GLU A 363 -0.70 20.65 25.96
C GLU A 363 -0.06 20.24 24.62
N LEU A 364 -0.27 18.99 24.16
CA LEU A 364 0.26 18.47 22.88
C LEU A 364 -0.76 18.46 21.74
N ILE A 365 -2.04 18.21 22.05
CA ILE A 365 -3.13 18.20 21.06
C ILE A 365 -3.96 19.48 21.17
N THR A 366 -3.78 20.38 20.21
CA THR A 366 -4.69 21.49 19.96
C THR A 366 -5.95 20.97 19.26
N ILE A 367 -7.13 21.22 19.83
CA ILE A 367 -8.40 20.89 19.18
C ILE A 367 -8.88 22.12 18.42
N TYR A 368 -8.93 22.03 17.09
CA TYR A 368 -9.52 23.05 16.24
C TYR A 368 -10.97 22.70 15.90
N LEU A 369 -11.80 23.72 15.70
CA LEU A 369 -13.12 23.57 15.10
C LEU A 369 -13.06 23.87 13.61
N VAL A 370 -13.95 23.26 12.83
CA VAL A 370 -14.17 23.64 11.43
C VAL A 370 -15.65 23.84 11.18
N CYS A 371 -16.00 24.97 10.56
CA CYS A 371 -17.36 25.22 10.12
C CYS A 371 -17.83 24.13 9.15
N PRO A 372 -18.94 23.39 9.45
CA PRO A 372 -19.39 22.28 8.61
C PRO A 372 -19.79 22.73 7.20
N GLU A 373 -20.22 23.98 7.03
CA GLU A 373 -20.67 24.53 5.74
C GLU A 373 -19.53 25.13 4.91
N CYS A 374 -18.73 26.05 5.48
CA CYS A 374 -17.75 26.83 4.71
C CYS A 374 -16.29 26.45 4.95
N GLY A 375 -16.00 25.46 5.81
CA GLY A 375 -14.65 24.95 6.03
C GLY A 375 -13.69 25.86 6.81
N LYS A 376 -14.12 27.05 7.29
CA LYS A 376 -13.24 27.91 8.09
C LYS A 376 -12.86 27.26 9.42
N ARG A 377 -11.56 27.26 9.73
CA ARG A 377 -10.98 26.88 11.02
C ARG A 377 -11.26 27.94 12.09
N TYR A 378 -11.44 27.49 13.33
CA TYR A 378 -11.50 28.32 14.54
C TYR A 378 -10.73 27.66 15.69
N THR A 379 -10.19 28.46 16.59
CA THR A 379 -9.62 27.98 17.87
C THR A 379 -10.72 27.81 18.94
N MET A 380 -10.40 27.14 20.05
CA MET A 380 -11.32 27.03 21.18
C MET A 380 -11.50 28.38 21.89
N GLU A 381 -10.47 29.22 21.96
CA GLU A 381 -10.53 30.56 22.54
C GLU A 381 -11.50 31.45 21.75
N GLU A 382 -11.39 31.43 20.41
CA GLU A 382 -12.35 32.09 19.54
C GLU A 382 -13.78 31.59 19.82
N LEU A 383 -13.97 30.27 19.98
CA LEU A 383 -15.26 29.65 20.28
C LEU A 383 -15.90 30.18 21.57
N TYR A 384 -15.12 30.33 22.63
CA TYR A 384 -15.61 30.82 23.92
C TYR A 384 -15.97 32.31 23.85
N VAL A 385 -15.27 33.11 23.04
CA VAL A 385 -15.55 34.54 22.83
C VAL A 385 -16.77 34.79 21.93
N LEU A 386 -17.19 33.81 21.11
CA LEU A 386 -18.38 33.97 20.27
C LEU A 386 -19.67 34.22 21.08
N ARG A 387 -20.43 35.24 20.67
CA ARG A 387 -21.74 35.60 21.26
C ARG A 387 -22.86 34.59 20.93
N GLY A 388 -22.68 33.77 19.90
CA GLY A 388 -23.62 32.74 19.46
C GLY A 388 -22.92 31.76 18.50
N PRO A 389 -23.57 30.65 18.11
CA PRO A 389 -22.91 29.55 17.42
C PRO A 389 -22.71 29.77 15.91
N GLN A 390 -23.02 30.96 15.40
CA GLN A 390 -22.98 31.28 13.98
C GLN A 390 -21.54 31.47 13.46
N CYS A 391 -21.25 30.91 12.28
CA CYS A 391 -20.00 31.17 11.58
C CYS A 391 -19.81 32.67 11.26
N ARG A 392 -18.58 33.15 11.39
CA ARG A 392 -18.16 34.54 11.08
C ARG A 392 -17.54 34.73 9.69
N ARG A 393 -17.49 33.68 8.85
CA ARG A 393 -17.00 33.82 7.47
C ARG A 393 -18.10 34.43 6.61
N HIS A 394 -17.74 35.43 5.80
CA HIS A 394 -18.59 35.95 4.74
C HIS A 394 -18.14 35.36 3.40
N VAL A 395 -19.06 34.77 2.65
CA VAL A 395 -18.83 34.16 1.32
C VAL A 395 -20.02 34.58 0.45
N GLY A 396 -19.94 35.78 -0.12
CA GLY A 396 -21.13 36.55 -0.44
C GLY A 396 -21.77 37.05 0.85
N ASP A 397 -22.84 36.40 1.28
CA ASP A 397 -23.49 36.65 2.58
C ASP A 397 -22.73 36.00 3.77
N GLN A 398 -23.21 36.24 4.98
CA GLN A 398 -22.69 35.57 6.18
C GLN A 398 -23.00 34.06 6.11
N CYS A 399 -21.99 33.23 6.36
CA CYS A 399 -22.13 31.77 6.37
C CYS A 399 -23.16 31.31 7.41
N THR A 400 -24.13 30.52 6.95
CA THR A 400 -25.22 29.93 7.75
C THR A 400 -24.77 28.79 8.67
N GLY A 401 -23.52 28.34 8.57
CA GLY A 401 -22.99 27.22 9.36
C GLY A 401 -22.95 27.46 10.87
N ILE A 402 -23.35 26.44 11.62
CA ILE A 402 -23.35 26.40 13.08
C ILE A 402 -22.07 25.69 13.55
N LEU A 403 -21.36 26.29 14.51
CA LEU A 403 -20.05 25.82 14.98
C LEU A 403 -20.14 24.89 16.20
N TYR A 404 -21.08 25.15 17.11
CA TYR A 404 -21.24 24.41 18.37
C TYR A 404 -22.69 24.30 18.81
N THR A 405 -22.93 23.36 19.72
CA THR A 405 -24.18 23.24 20.49
C THR A 405 -23.94 23.64 21.95
N GLU A 406 -24.93 24.26 22.61
CA GLU A 406 -24.87 24.53 24.06
C GLU A 406 -25.66 23.48 24.84
N SER A 407 -25.07 23.00 25.93
CA SER A 407 -25.72 22.16 26.94
C SER A 407 -25.46 22.75 28.33
N LYS A 408 -26.34 22.46 29.30
CA LYS A 408 -26.16 22.91 30.69
C LYS A 408 -25.83 21.70 31.55
N LEU A 409 -24.67 21.74 32.21
CA LEU A 409 -24.21 20.71 33.14
C LEU A 409 -24.95 20.80 34.49
N ALA A 410 -24.80 19.76 35.32
CA ALA A 410 -25.54 19.64 36.59
C ALA A 410 -25.13 20.69 37.65
N ASP A 411 -23.90 21.20 37.56
CA ASP A 411 -23.37 22.34 38.32
C ASP A 411 -23.93 23.71 37.83
N GLY A 412 -24.68 23.70 36.73
CA GLY A 412 -25.22 24.89 36.09
C GLY A 412 -24.33 25.50 35.00
N THR A 413 -23.11 25.00 34.81
CA THR A 413 -22.14 25.49 33.83
C THR A 413 -22.63 25.25 32.40
N ARG A 414 -22.44 26.24 31.51
CA ARG A 414 -22.74 26.08 30.08
C ARG A 414 -21.59 25.39 29.38
N LYS A 415 -21.80 24.18 28.86
CA LYS A 415 -20.82 23.47 28.04
C LYS A 415 -21.15 23.66 26.55
N ARG A 416 -20.23 24.32 25.85
CA ARG A 416 -20.20 24.38 24.38
C ARG A 416 -19.53 23.13 23.84
N THR A 417 -20.19 22.42 22.93
CA THR A 417 -19.65 21.22 22.28
C THR A 417 -19.52 21.48 20.78
N PRO A 418 -18.31 21.39 20.18
CA PRO A 418 -18.09 21.50 18.74
C PRO A 418 -19.02 20.59 17.94
N ILE A 419 -19.55 21.07 16.81
CA ILE A 419 -20.28 20.22 15.86
C ILE A 419 -19.31 19.39 15.03
N ARG A 420 -18.21 20.01 14.57
CA ARG A 420 -17.11 19.37 13.85
C ARG A 420 -15.79 19.95 14.33
N SER A 421 -14.86 19.07 14.69
CA SER A 421 -13.53 19.42 15.18
C SER A 421 -12.49 18.47 14.58
N PHE A 422 -11.23 18.85 14.70
CA PHE A 422 -10.10 17.97 14.40
C PHE A 422 -8.97 18.23 15.41
N PRO A 423 -8.27 17.17 15.88
CA PRO A 423 -7.06 17.32 16.64
C PRO A 423 -5.89 17.67 15.71
N TYR A 424 -5.07 18.61 16.15
CA TYR A 424 -3.72 18.83 15.65
C TYR A 424 -2.71 18.55 16.76
N ASN A 425 -1.76 17.67 16.51
CA ASN A 425 -0.61 17.41 17.36
C ASN A 425 0.58 18.14 16.74
N SER A 426 1.14 19.15 17.41
CA SER A 426 2.21 19.98 16.83
C SER A 426 3.39 19.10 16.43
N LEU A 427 3.82 19.26 15.18
CA LEU A 427 4.93 18.50 14.64
C LEU A 427 6.23 18.86 15.36
N ILE A 428 6.45 20.13 15.66
CA ILE A 428 7.62 20.63 16.40
C ILE A 428 7.68 19.99 17.79
N ALA A 429 6.59 20.04 18.56
CA ALA A 429 6.54 19.43 19.90
C ALA A 429 6.69 17.90 19.86
N ALA A 430 6.07 17.23 18.89
CA ALA A 430 6.16 15.79 18.71
C ALA A 430 7.57 15.34 18.28
N LEU A 431 8.26 16.10 17.42
CA LEU A 431 9.66 15.86 17.05
C LEU A 431 10.59 16.03 18.26
N GLY A 432 10.43 17.10 19.05
CA GLY A 432 11.19 17.28 20.29
C GLY A 432 11.02 16.09 21.25
N ARG A 433 9.79 15.61 21.46
CA ARG A 433 9.52 14.41 22.28
C ARG A 433 10.10 13.11 21.69
N LEU A 434 10.23 13.00 20.36
CA LEU A 434 10.81 11.84 19.69
C LEU A 434 12.34 11.85 19.78
N LEU A 435 12.97 13.00 19.52
CA LEU A 435 14.43 13.20 19.58
C LEU A 435 14.97 13.18 21.03
N SER A 436 14.13 13.49 22.02
CA SER A 436 14.45 13.35 23.44
C SER A 436 14.49 11.91 23.95
N ARG A 437 14.14 10.91 23.12
CA ARG A 437 14.22 9.49 23.51
C ARG A 437 15.62 8.95 23.33
N VAL A 438 16.04 8.11 24.28
CA VAL A 438 17.33 7.39 24.24
C VAL A 438 17.50 6.68 22.88
N GLY A 439 18.66 6.86 22.27
CA GLY A 439 19.05 6.21 21.01
C GLY A 439 18.45 6.77 19.72
N ILE A 440 17.30 7.48 19.74
CA ILE A 440 16.67 7.99 18.49
C ILE A 440 17.61 8.96 17.75
N ALA A 441 18.22 9.91 18.46
CA ALA A 441 19.18 10.86 17.90
C ALA A 441 20.42 10.20 17.29
N HIS A 442 20.79 9.00 17.75
CA HIS A 442 21.85 8.18 17.17
C HIS A 442 21.35 7.41 15.93
N PHE A 443 20.17 6.77 16.00
CA PHE A 443 19.62 6.01 14.88
C PHE A 443 19.34 6.86 13.63
N ILE A 444 18.93 8.13 13.77
CA ILE A 444 18.77 9.03 12.60
C ILE A 444 20.09 9.36 11.87
N GLN A 445 21.24 8.98 12.44
CA GLN A 445 22.57 9.16 11.86
C GLN A 445 23.14 7.89 11.22
N HIS A 446 22.46 6.74 11.37
CA HIS A 446 22.98 5.40 10.99
C HIS A 446 23.46 5.27 9.52
N TRP A 447 22.90 6.09 8.63
CA TRP A 447 23.20 6.12 7.21
C TRP A 447 24.53 6.82 6.88
N ARG A 448 25.10 7.60 7.82
CA ARG A 448 26.35 8.37 7.66
C ARG A 448 27.59 7.49 7.78
N ARG A 449 27.73 6.53 6.86
CA ARG A 449 28.84 5.55 6.85
C ARG A 449 30.08 6.04 6.11
N ASN A 450 29.94 7.03 5.22
CA ASN A 450 31.06 7.61 4.49
C ASN A 450 31.63 8.84 5.24
N PRO A 451 32.96 9.02 5.33
CA PRO A 451 33.56 10.29 5.76
C PRO A 451 33.00 11.53 5.03
N ASP A 452 32.58 11.38 3.77
CA ASP A 452 31.91 12.41 2.97
C ASP A 452 30.49 12.78 3.49
N ASP A 453 29.97 12.15 4.54
CA ASP A 453 28.61 12.38 5.07
C ASP A 453 28.58 12.85 6.55
N VAL A 454 29.74 13.02 7.18
CA VAL A 454 29.91 13.59 8.53
C VAL A 454 29.22 14.96 8.65
N PRO A 455 28.46 15.24 9.73
CA PRO A 455 27.82 16.55 9.92
C PRO A 455 28.82 17.71 9.97
N LEU A 456 28.37 18.89 9.57
CA LEU A 456 29.09 20.15 9.74
C LEU A 456 28.21 21.17 10.45
N GLU A 457 28.80 21.97 11.34
CA GLU A 457 28.11 23.13 11.95
C GLU A 457 27.66 24.15 10.90
N ASN A 458 28.45 24.29 9.83
CA ASN A 458 28.14 25.11 8.66
C ASN A 458 28.07 24.21 7.42
N PRO A 459 26.89 23.69 7.05
CA PRO A 459 26.75 22.77 5.92
C PRO A 459 26.95 23.50 4.59
N PRO A 460 27.59 22.87 3.59
CA PRO A 460 27.68 23.41 2.24
C PRO A 460 26.33 23.34 1.52
N GLU A 461 26.26 23.89 0.31
CA GLU A 461 25.13 23.71 -0.61
C GLU A 461 24.81 22.21 -0.88
N PRO A 462 23.56 21.88 -1.22
CA PRO A 462 23.16 20.53 -1.62
C PRO A 462 23.95 20.00 -2.83
N ARG A 463 24.15 18.69 -2.88
CA ARG A 463 24.84 18.03 -4.01
C ARG A 463 23.90 17.97 -5.21
N ASN A 464 24.40 18.32 -6.40
CA ASN A 464 23.66 18.10 -7.64
C ASN A 464 23.35 16.58 -7.83
N PRO A 465 22.09 16.18 -8.09
CA PRO A 465 21.71 14.77 -8.29
C PRO A 465 22.57 14.01 -9.31
N HIS A 466 23.10 14.66 -10.36
CA HIS A 466 23.97 14.02 -11.34
C HIS A 466 25.27 13.45 -10.75
N VAL A 467 25.73 13.96 -9.59
CA VAL A 467 26.88 13.39 -8.87
C VAL A 467 26.60 11.96 -8.42
N TRP A 468 25.35 11.64 -8.06
CA TRP A 468 24.93 10.27 -7.74
C TRP A 468 24.98 9.38 -8.98
N TYR A 469 24.35 9.81 -10.08
CA TYR A 469 24.34 9.06 -11.35
C TYR A 469 25.76 8.78 -11.89
N ASN A 470 26.70 9.70 -11.70
CA ASN A 470 28.10 9.52 -12.11
C ASN A 470 28.90 8.56 -11.20
N ARG A 471 28.43 8.29 -9.97
CA ARG A 471 29.08 7.39 -9.00
C ARG A 471 28.47 5.99 -8.99
N MET A 472 27.18 5.86 -9.29
CA MET A 472 26.47 4.58 -9.25
C MET A 472 26.78 3.70 -10.46
N GLY A 473 27.35 2.52 -10.21
CA GLY A 473 27.54 1.51 -11.24
C GLY A 473 26.22 0.85 -11.66
N PRO A 474 26.14 0.29 -12.89
CA PRO A 474 24.91 -0.33 -13.39
C PRO A 474 24.43 -1.51 -12.52
N HIS A 475 25.35 -2.19 -11.83
CA HIS A 475 25.08 -3.36 -10.98
C HIS A 475 25.26 -3.07 -9.47
N THR A 476 25.45 -1.81 -9.08
CA THR A 476 25.50 -1.44 -7.66
C THR A 476 24.10 -1.55 -7.07
N ARG A 477 23.91 -2.42 -6.07
CA ARG A 477 22.63 -2.55 -5.34
C ARG A 477 22.45 -1.39 -4.37
N PHE A 478 21.22 -0.90 -4.27
CA PHE A 478 20.77 0.08 -3.28
C PHE A 478 19.31 -0.19 -2.88
N SER A 479 18.92 0.19 -1.67
CA SER A 479 17.58 -0.03 -1.13
C SER A 479 17.01 1.20 -0.42
N ASP A 480 17.66 1.66 0.65
CA ASP A 480 17.15 2.75 1.49
C ASP A 480 17.16 4.10 0.76
N ILE A 481 16.23 4.97 1.18
CA ILE A 481 16.10 6.34 0.68
C ILE A 481 17.39 7.17 0.82
N SER A 482 18.23 6.88 1.82
CA SER A 482 19.51 7.57 2.01
C SER A 482 20.56 7.24 0.94
N GLN A 483 20.41 6.10 0.27
CA GLN A 483 21.30 5.65 -0.80
C GLN A 483 20.86 6.16 -2.18
N ALA A 484 19.71 6.84 -2.27
CA ALA A 484 19.09 7.24 -3.53
C ALA A 484 19.44 8.66 -3.98
N SER A 485 19.14 9.01 -5.24
CA SER A 485 19.63 10.26 -5.85
C SER A 485 19.08 11.54 -5.21
N GLY A 486 17.96 11.45 -4.47
CA GLY A 486 17.34 12.60 -3.81
C GLY A 486 18.07 13.04 -2.53
N TRP A 487 18.68 12.10 -1.78
CA TRP A 487 19.05 12.32 -0.38
C TRP A 487 19.97 13.51 -0.14
N HIS A 488 21.05 13.62 -0.91
CA HIS A 488 22.03 14.70 -0.76
C HIS A 488 21.65 16.00 -1.50
N ALA A 489 20.58 15.98 -2.29
CA ALA A 489 20.13 17.10 -3.12
C ALA A 489 19.14 18.03 -2.38
N GLU A 490 18.75 17.71 -1.15
CA GLU A 490 17.76 18.49 -0.41
C GLU A 490 18.36 19.77 0.20
N ALA A 491 17.82 20.91 -0.26
CA ALA A 491 18.07 22.25 0.26
C ALA A 491 17.21 22.54 1.49
N THR A 492 17.81 23.11 2.53
CA THR A 492 17.12 23.63 3.73
C THR A 492 17.72 25.00 4.11
N GLY A 493 17.15 25.66 5.12
CA GLY A 493 17.53 27.03 5.49
C GLY A 493 16.99 28.07 4.50
N GLN A 494 15.77 27.83 3.99
CA GLN A 494 15.12 28.63 2.95
C GLN A 494 13.72 29.08 3.38
N ARG A 495 13.23 30.15 2.76
CA ARG A 495 11.85 30.63 2.85
C ARG A 495 11.23 30.70 1.46
N ARG A 496 9.95 30.34 1.35
CA ARG A 496 9.19 30.50 0.10
C ARG A 496 8.42 31.82 0.08
N GLY A 497 8.66 32.65 -0.93
CA GLY A 497 8.09 34.00 -1.03
C GLY A 497 7.76 34.42 -2.45
N TYR A 498 6.95 35.47 -2.60
CA TYR A 498 6.77 36.16 -3.88
C TYR A 498 7.62 37.43 -3.90
N ASN A 499 8.68 37.44 -4.71
CA ASN A 499 9.67 38.52 -4.73
C ASN A 499 9.30 39.73 -5.60
N GLY A 500 8.07 39.75 -6.13
CA GLY A 500 7.59 40.76 -7.07
C GLY A 500 7.46 40.23 -8.51
N GLU A 501 8.26 39.23 -8.88
CA GLU A 501 8.28 38.62 -10.22
C GLU A 501 7.85 37.15 -10.19
N ALA A 502 8.44 36.35 -9.30
CA ALA A 502 8.22 34.90 -9.19
C ALA A 502 7.95 34.45 -7.75
N TYR A 503 7.34 33.27 -7.61
CA TYR A 503 7.14 32.58 -6.33
C TYR A 503 8.21 31.50 -6.17
N VAL A 504 9.20 31.77 -5.32
CA VAL A 504 10.48 31.04 -5.28
C VAL A 504 10.96 30.76 -3.86
N ASP A 505 11.89 29.82 -3.73
CA ASP A 505 12.62 29.54 -2.49
C ASP A 505 13.88 30.41 -2.42
N GLU A 506 13.94 31.28 -1.41
CA GLU A 506 15.06 32.19 -1.14
C GLU A 506 15.82 31.70 0.10
N PRO A 507 17.16 31.67 0.10
CA PRO A 507 17.93 31.29 1.29
C PRO A 507 17.80 32.34 2.40
N ILE A 508 17.85 31.89 3.65
CA ILE A 508 17.81 32.78 4.83
C ILE A 508 19.20 33.39 5.10
N GLY A 509 20.26 32.65 4.79
CA GLY A 509 21.64 33.14 4.72
C GLY A 509 22.08 33.44 3.28
N ASP A 510 23.39 33.54 3.06
CA ASP A 510 23.96 33.85 1.74
C ASP A 510 23.59 32.79 0.67
N MET A 511 23.51 31.52 1.05
CA MET A 511 23.23 30.36 0.18
C MET A 511 22.36 29.33 0.92
N PRO A 512 21.61 28.46 0.21
CA PRO A 512 20.90 27.34 0.84
C PRO A 512 21.88 26.28 1.36
N ILE A 513 21.50 25.58 2.42
CA ILE A 513 22.36 24.57 3.07
C ILE A 513 21.86 23.14 2.81
N SER A 514 22.77 22.17 2.77
CA SER A 514 22.45 20.75 2.56
C SER A 514 21.88 20.11 3.82
N LEU A 515 20.60 19.69 3.76
CA LEU A 515 19.92 19.02 4.87
C LEU A 515 20.69 17.77 5.34
N ALA A 516 21.21 16.98 4.40
CA ALA A 516 21.99 15.79 4.68
C ALA A 516 23.33 16.08 5.40
N ARG A 517 23.86 17.31 5.34
CA ARG A 517 25.11 17.70 6.02
C ARG A 517 24.89 18.52 7.31
N SER A 518 23.67 18.96 7.60
CA SER A 518 23.29 19.58 8.88
C SER A 518 23.53 18.64 10.07
N PRO A 519 23.86 19.14 11.28
CA PRO A 519 24.05 18.28 12.46
C PRO A 519 22.87 17.32 12.69
N ILE A 520 21.66 17.89 12.70
CA ILE A 520 20.39 17.16 12.67
C ILE A 520 19.53 17.75 11.54
N GLY A 521 19.56 17.10 10.38
CA GLY A 521 18.67 17.38 9.26
C GLY A 521 17.74 16.20 9.00
N LEU A 522 16.43 16.42 9.11
CA LEU A 522 15.41 15.37 9.03
C LEU A 522 14.62 15.43 7.72
N ASN A 523 14.70 14.35 6.94
CA ASN A 523 13.89 14.07 5.77
C ASN A 523 12.52 13.54 6.24
N LEU A 524 11.43 14.25 5.97
CA LEU A 524 10.09 13.89 6.44
C LEU A 524 9.22 13.33 5.31
N GLY A 525 8.50 12.25 5.62
CA GLY A 525 7.43 11.72 4.76
C GLY A 525 6.05 11.97 5.34
N VAL A 526 5.11 12.51 4.55
CA VAL A 526 3.69 12.62 4.94
C VAL A 526 2.91 11.44 4.36
N GLY A 527 2.23 10.68 5.21
CA GLY A 527 1.21 9.69 4.82
C GLY A 527 -0.19 10.16 5.19
N ALA A 528 -1.15 10.02 4.27
CA ALA A 528 -2.55 10.36 4.51
C ALA A 528 -3.47 9.37 3.78
N ASP A 529 -4.36 8.72 4.54
CA ASP A 529 -5.31 7.71 4.02
C ASP A 529 -6.60 7.65 4.87
N GLY A 530 -7.71 7.28 4.25
CA GLY A 530 -9.05 7.30 4.81
C GLY A 530 -9.61 5.92 5.20
N TYR A 531 -10.18 5.82 6.39
CA TYR A 531 -10.72 4.57 6.95
C TYR A 531 -12.13 4.72 7.52
N GLN A 532 -12.88 3.61 7.54
CA GLN A 532 -14.20 3.55 8.18
C GLN A 532 -14.05 3.38 9.69
N VAL A 533 -14.62 4.31 10.46
CA VAL A 533 -14.49 4.32 11.92
C VAL A 533 -15.41 3.28 12.57
N PHE A 534 -16.64 3.14 12.09
CA PHE A 534 -17.65 2.24 12.67
C PHE A 534 -17.69 0.88 11.97
N LYS A 535 -17.74 -0.21 12.76
CA LYS A 535 -17.77 -1.61 12.28
C LYS A 535 -19.08 -2.31 12.68
N GLY A 536 -19.46 -3.34 11.93
CA GLY A 536 -20.61 -4.21 12.25
C GLY A 536 -21.97 -3.56 12.05
N LYS A 537 -22.96 -3.85 12.92
CA LYS A 537 -24.33 -3.34 12.78
C LYS A 537 -24.44 -1.80 12.90
N PHE A 538 -23.43 -1.14 13.46
CA PHE A 538 -23.35 0.32 13.55
C PHE A 538 -22.71 0.98 12.33
N ALA A 539 -22.16 0.20 11.38
CA ALA A 539 -21.65 0.68 10.09
C ALA A 539 -22.75 1.16 9.11
N ALA A 540 -23.97 1.41 9.61
CA ALA A 540 -25.02 2.13 8.89
C ALA A 540 -24.70 3.62 8.73
N SER A 541 -23.81 4.18 9.56
CA SER A 541 -23.20 5.49 9.31
C SER A 541 -21.98 5.32 8.40
N SER A 542 -21.99 6.00 7.25
CA SER A 542 -20.89 6.02 6.28
C SER A 542 -19.73 6.93 6.73
N TYR A 543 -19.38 6.90 8.01
CA TYR A 543 -18.41 7.84 8.60
C TYR A 543 -16.97 7.38 8.34
N SER A 544 -16.32 8.04 7.38
CA SER A 544 -14.88 7.91 7.14
C SER A 544 -14.11 9.05 7.80
N ALA A 545 -13.02 8.73 8.50
CA ALA A 545 -12.02 9.68 8.96
C ALA A 545 -10.68 9.36 8.32
N ASN A 546 -9.78 10.33 8.19
CA ASN A 546 -8.44 10.10 7.62
C ASN A 546 -7.37 10.40 8.68
N GLY A 547 -6.40 9.49 8.83
CA GLY A 547 -5.21 9.75 9.64
C GLY A 547 -4.14 10.43 8.77
N VAL A 548 -3.44 11.42 9.32
CA VAL A 548 -2.27 12.04 8.70
C VAL A 548 -1.06 11.81 9.61
N TYR A 549 -0.03 11.19 9.04
CA TYR A 549 1.14 10.71 9.76
C TYR A 549 2.42 11.31 9.16
N ILE A 550 3.39 11.62 10.01
CA ILE A 550 4.76 11.89 9.63
C ILE A 550 5.63 10.67 9.93
N VAL A 551 6.46 10.29 8.96
CA VAL A 551 7.57 9.33 9.12
C VAL A 551 8.90 10.06 9.01
N ILE A 552 9.88 9.66 9.84
CA ILE A 552 11.23 10.22 9.82
C ILE A 552 12.10 9.33 8.93
N ASN A 553 12.37 9.76 7.70
CA ASN A 553 13.08 8.95 6.72
C ASN A 553 14.56 8.70 7.08
N ASN A 554 15.13 9.48 8.00
CA ASN A 554 16.46 9.22 8.56
C ASN A 554 16.52 8.00 9.49
N LEU A 555 15.40 7.57 10.08
CA LEU A 555 15.39 6.35 10.88
C LEU A 555 15.61 5.15 9.96
N PRO A 556 16.35 4.12 10.42
CA PRO A 556 16.38 2.83 9.75
C PRO A 556 14.94 2.36 9.47
N PHE A 557 14.68 1.78 8.31
CA PHE A 557 13.33 1.42 7.87
C PHE A 557 12.54 0.57 8.89
N PHE A 558 13.23 -0.33 9.61
CA PHE A 558 12.63 -1.14 10.67
C PHE A 558 12.15 -0.34 11.88
N LEU A 559 12.78 0.80 12.19
CA LEU A 559 12.35 1.73 13.23
C LEU A 559 11.33 2.74 12.67
N ARG A 560 11.55 3.21 11.44
CA ARG A 560 10.72 4.20 10.72
C ARG A 560 9.25 3.78 10.61
N ASN A 561 9.00 2.47 10.50
CA ASN A 561 7.68 1.89 10.30
C ASN A 561 7.01 1.39 11.61
N LEU A 562 7.65 1.58 12.76
CA LEU A 562 7.06 1.29 14.07
C LEU A 562 6.10 2.40 14.49
N ILE A 563 4.96 2.01 15.05
CA ILE A 563 3.86 2.91 15.43
C ILE A 563 4.34 3.97 16.43
N GLU A 564 5.22 3.58 17.34
CA GLU A 564 5.86 4.42 18.35
C GLU A 564 6.78 5.51 17.77
N ASN A 565 7.31 5.34 16.56
CA ASN A 565 8.19 6.28 15.86
C ASN A 565 7.48 7.07 14.75
N MET A 566 6.22 6.75 14.47
CA MET A 566 5.35 7.52 13.57
C MET A 566 4.61 8.61 14.34
N ILE A 567 4.59 9.84 13.83
CA ILE A 567 3.89 10.96 14.46
C ILE A 567 2.52 11.13 13.79
N LEU A 568 1.43 10.82 14.49
CA LEU A 568 0.08 11.24 14.08
C LEU A 568 -0.04 12.76 14.31
N VAL A 569 -0.17 13.53 13.23
CA VAL A 569 -0.28 15.01 13.30
C VAL A 569 -1.72 15.50 13.19
N LEU A 570 -2.56 14.87 12.35
CA LEU A 570 -3.96 15.25 12.16
C LEU A 570 -4.86 14.01 12.09
N VAL A 571 -6.11 14.17 12.51
CA VAL A 571 -7.19 13.22 12.20
C VAL A 571 -8.33 14.01 11.55
N LEU A 572 -8.48 13.87 10.23
CA LEU A 572 -9.47 14.62 9.46
C LEU A 572 -10.89 14.07 9.71
N PRO A 573 -11.86 14.90 10.12
CA PRO A 573 -13.19 14.47 10.52
C PRO A 573 -14.07 14.09 9.32
N GLY A 574 -14.90 13.07 9.49
CA GLY A 574 -15.94 12.67 8.55
C GLY A 574 -17.23 13.52 8.62
N PRO A 575 -18.37 13.02 8.08
CA PRO A 575 -18.55 11.75 7.36
C PRO A 575 -18.08 11.82 5.89
N HIS A 576 -17.85 13.01 5.37
CA HIS A 576 -17.26 13.25 4.05
C HIS A 576 -15.92 13.92 4.22
N GLU A 577 -14.94 13.39 3.50
CA GLU A 577 -13.57 13.89 3.44
C GLU A 577 -13.54 15.39 3.05
N PRO A 578 -12.76 16.23 3.76
CA PRO A 578 -12.64 17.66 3.46
C PRO A 578 -12.00 17.89 2.08
N LYS A 579 -12.37 19.01 1.42
CA LYS A 579 -11.88 19.40 0.08
C LYS A 579 -11.73 20.91 -0.05
N GLY A 580 -10.85 21.35 -0.94
CA GLY A 580 -10.56 22.76 -1.20
C GLY A 580 -10.25 23.52 0.08
N TYR A 581 -10.83 24.71 0.25
CA TYR A 581 -10.60 25.55 1.42
C TYR A 581 -10.76 24.86 2.79
N ALA A 582 -11.67 23.87 2.93
CA ALA A 582 -11.83 23.13 4.17
C ALA A 582 -10.64 22.19 4.47
N PHE A 583 -10.00 21.67 3.42
CA PHE A 583 -8.78 20.87 3.50
C PHE A 583 -7.58 21.79 3.81
N ASP A 584 -7.42 22.89 3.07
CA ASP A 584 -6.39 23.91 3.29
C ASP A 584 -6.37 24.38 4.75
N GLN A 585 -7.52 24.80 5.28
CA GLN A 585 -7.68 25.23 6.66
C GLN A 585 -7.39 24.17 7.73
N MET A 586 -7.42 22.87 7.38
CA MET A 586 -7.03 21.79 8.31
C MET A 586 -5.52 21.49 8.26
N PHE A 587 -4.87 21.71 7.11
CA PHE A 587 -3.44 21.48 6.90
C PHE A 587 -2.55 22.69 7.23
N GLU A 588 -3.11 23.90 7.22
CA GLU A 588 -2.43 25.16 7.57
C GLU A 588 -1.53 25.05 8.82
N PRO A 589 -1.94 24.47 9.98
CA PRO A 589 -1.04 24.33 11.14
C PRO A 589 0.16 23.41 10.90
N LEU A 590 -0.01 22.33 10.13
CA LEU A 590 1.08 21.42 9.77
C LEU A 590 2.05 22.09 8.81
N VAL A 591 1.54 22.87 7.86
CA VAL A 591 2.35 23.64 6.91
C VAL A 591 3.14 24.74 7.62
N ASP A 592 2.55 25.43 8.59
CA ASP A 592 3.24 26.44 9.40
C ASP A 592 4.37 25.83 10.25
N ASP A 593 4.17 24.65 10.85
CA ASP A 593 5.24 23.91 11.55
C ASP A 593 6.33 23.41 10.58
N LEU A 594 5.96 22.92 9.38
CA LEU A 594 6.92 22.47 8.35
C LEU A 594 7.77 23.62 7.80
N ILE A 595 7.21 24.81 7.62
CA ILE A 595 7.96 26.00 7.20
C ILE A 595 9.01 26.33 8.28
N GLN A 596 8.60 26.46 9.54
CA GLN A 596 9.53 26.74 10.65
C GLN A 596 10.67 25.71 10.73
N LEU A 597 10.36 24.42 10.56
CA LEU A 597 11.37 23.35 10.57
C LEU A 597 12.37 23.45 9.40
N ALA A 598 11.95 23.94 8.23
CA ALA A 598 12.86 24.20 7.10
C ALA A 598 13.75 25.44 7.33
N GLU A 599 13.30 26.40 8.16
CA GLU A 599 14.12 27.53 8.62
C GLU A 599 15.13 27.13 9.72
N GLY A 600 14.80 26.09 10.50
CA GLY A 600 15.59 25.57 11.63
C GLY A 600 14.99 25.95 12.99
N VAL A 601 14.80 24.95 13.87
CA VAL A 601 14.19 25.14 15.19
C VAL A 601 15.06 24.51 16.28
N GLU A 602 15.24 25.19 17.41
CA GLU A 602 15.87 24.59 18.60
C GLU A 602 14.92 23.57 19.23
N LEU A 603 15.31 22.30 19.22
CA LEU A 603 14.55 21.18 19.81
C LEU A 603 15.36 20.47 20.89
N PRO A 604 14.70 19.87 21.90
CA PRO A 604 15.36 19.00 22.86
C PRO A 604 15.71 17.66 22.21
N VAL A 605 16.98 17.29 22.32
CA VAL A 605 17.59 16.09 21.74
C VAL A 605 18.36 15.35 22.83
N TYR A 606 18.20 14.03 22.90
CA TYR A 606 18.98 13.19 23.81
C TYR A 606 20.41 13.03 23.30
N ASP A 607 21.37 13.52 24.08
CA ASP A 607 22.81 13.41 23.81
C ASP A 607 23.33 12.08 24.39
N TRP A 608 23.66 11.13 23.51
CA TRP A 608 24.09 9.78 23.92
C TRP A 608 25.46 9.77 24.63
N GLU A 609 26.37 10.68 24.30
CA GLU A 609 27.71 10.73 24.91
C GLU A 609 27.65 11.22 26.36
N THR A 610 26.69 12.10 26.66
CA THR A 610 26.58 12.76 27.97
C THR A 610 25.36 12.36 28.79
N GLY A 611 24.45 11.55 28.20
CA GLY A 611 23.28 10.99 28.87
C GLY A 611 22.16 11.99 29.19
N VAL A 612 22.25 13.24 28.69
CA VAL A 612 21.36 14.34 29.02
C VAL A 612 20.65 14.92 27.81
N ILE A 613 19.45 15.48 28.01
CA ILE A 613 18.71 16.19 26.96
C ILE A 613 19.29 17.60 26.82
N ARG A 614 19.59 18.02 25.59
CA ARG A 614 20.14 19.34 25.24
C ARG A 614 19.30 19.98 24.13
N LEU A 615 19.17 21.31 24.14
CA LEU A 615 18.62 22.02 22.98
C LEU A 615 19.65 22.01 21.86
N GLN A 616 19.23 21.60 20.66
CA GLN A 616 20.04 21.59 19.45
C GLN A 616 19.23 22.15 18.28
N LEU A 617 19.90 22.81 17.34
CA LEU A 617 19.27 23.31 16.13
C LEU A 617 18.95 22.14 15.17
N VAL A 618 17.68 21.95 14.87
CA VAL A 618 17.15 20.88 14.01
C VAL A 618 16.52 21.50 12.77
N TYR A 619 16.93 21.00 11.60
CA TYR A 619 16.28 21.28 10.33
C TYR A 619 15.41 20.09 9.92
N ALA A 620 14.24 20.33 9.31
CA ALA A 620 13.46 19.26 8.70
C ALA A 620 12.67 19.72 7.47
N ASN A 621 12.67 18.90 6.42
CA ASN A 621 11.98 19.18 5.15
C ASN A 621 10.86 18.17 4.89
N LEU A 622 9.79 18.63 4.22
CA LEU A 622 8.82 17.72 3.61
C LEU A 622 9.37 17.18 2.29
N SER A 623 10.10 16.08 2.39
CA SER A 623 10.83 15.47 1.28
C SER A 623 9.94 14.60 0.39
N VAL A 624 8.92 13.96 0.96
CA VAL A 624 8.06 13.02 0.22
C VAL A 624 6.61 12.97 0.73
N LEU A 625 5.66 12.96 -0.21
CA LEU A 625 4.23 12.76 0.04
C LEU A 625 3.81 11.36 -0.43
N ILE A 626 3.46 10.49 0.52
CA ILE A 626 3.26 9.05 0.33
C ILE A 626 1.78 8.72 0.53
N VAL A 627 1.02 8.83 -0.56
CA VAL A 627 -0.44 8.76 -0.54
C VAL A 627 -0.99 8.05 -1.77
N ASP A 628 -2.24 7.61 -1.70
CA ASP A 628 -2.94 7.06 -2.86
C ASP A 628 -3.12 8.12 -3.97
N TRP A 629 -3.44 7.68 -5.18
CA TRP A 629 -3.58 8.58 -6.33
C TRP A 629 -4.62 9.69 -6.10
N ILE A 630 -5.73 9.39 -5.41
CA ILE A 630 -6.81 10.35 -5.19
C ILE A 630 -6.39 11.40 -4.14
N SER A 631 -5.74 10.99 -3.06
CA SER A 631 -5.26 11.91 -2.04
C SER A 631 -4.05 12.72 -2.51
N ARG A 632 -3.23 12.18 -3.42
CA ARG A 632 -2.18 12.95 -4.10
C ARG A 632 -2.76 14.15 -4.83
N ILE A 633 -3.76 13.92 -5.69
CA ILE A 633 -4.49 14.96 -6.42
C ILE A 633 -5.01 16.08 -5.49
N LYS A 634 -5.52 15.73 -4.30
CA LYS A 634 -5.99 16.72 -3.30
C LYS A 634 -4.83 17.53 -2.72
N CYS A 635 -3.80 16.84 -2.21
CA CYS A 635 -2.67 17.48 -1.53
C CYS A 635 -1.82 18.33 -2.49
N THR A 636 -1.72 17.93 -3.77
CA THR A 636 -0.93 18.64 -4.78
C THR A 636 -1.75 19.57 -5.67
N GLY A 637 -3.07 19.69 -5.46
CA GLY A 637 -3.93 20.59 -6.23
C GLY A 637 -4.03 20.27 -7.72
N HIS A 638 -3.60 19.09 -8.17
CA HIS A 638 -3.67 18.73 -9.58
C HIS A 638 -5.10 18.39 -10.02
N VAL A 639 -5.38 18.36 -11.32
CA VAL A 639 -6.69 17.90 -11.81
C VAL A 639 -6.80 16.37 -11.89
N GLY A 640 -8.03 15.87 -12.01
CA GLY A 640 -8.31 14.44 -12.03
C GLY A 640 -7.87 13.72 -13.30
N VAL A 641 -7.66 12.41 -13.20
CA VAL A 641 -7.26 11.47 -14.28
C VAL A 641 -8.19 11.37 -15.49
N ARG A 642 -9.22 12.21 -15.57
CA ARG A 642 -10.16 12.32 -16.70
C ARG A 642 -9.98 13.64 -17.48
N SER A 643 -8.94 14.41 -17.16
CA SER A 643 -8.61 15.67 -17.83
C SER A 643 -7.82 15.36 -19.10
N GLU A 644 -8.33 15.75 -20.28
CA GLU A 644 -7.70 15.43 -21.56
C GLU A 644 -6.23 15.92 -21.63
N HIS A 645 -5.98 17.16 -21.22
CA HIS A 645 -4.67 17.81 -21.34
C HIS A 645 -3.76 17.63 -20.11
N ASN A 646 -4.33 17.24 -18.96
CA ASN A 646 -3.64 17.27 -17.67
C ASN A 646 -4.02 16.06 -16.80
N HIS A 647 -4.14 14.85 -17.38
CA HIS A 647 -4.42 13.64 -16.57
C HIS A 647 -3.19 13.14 -15.79
N CYS A 648 -1.98 13.40 -16.31
CA CYS A 648 -0.72 12.97 -15.75
C CYS A 648 -0.05 14.15 -15.01
N PRO A 649 0.31 14.01 -13.73
CA PRO A 649 0.96 15.08 -12.97
C PRO A 649 2.46 15.20 -13.27
N TYR A 650 3.08 14.22 -13.95
CA TYR A 650 4.54 14.18 -14.18
C TYR A 650 4.95 14.69 -15.58
N CYS A 651 4.10 14.49 -16.59
CA CYS A 651 4.35 14.93 -17.97
C CYS A 651 3.12 15.58 -18.62
N LYS A 652 3.28 16.17 -19.80
CA LYS A 652 2.22 16.85 -20.56
C LYS A 652 1.47 15.94 -21.54
N MET A 653 1.62 14.61 -21.41
CA MET A 653 0.92 13.62 -22.23
C MET A 653 -0.61 13.77 -22.16
N ARG A 654 -1.28 13.73 -23.31
CA ARG A 654 -2.75 13.81 -23.40
C ARG A 654 -3.41 12.46 -23.15
N GLN A 655 -4.66 12.47 -22.68
CA GLN A 655 -5.38 11.24 -22.33
C GLN A 655 -5.81 10.43 -23.56
N CYS A 656 -6.11 11.06 -24.69
CA CYS A 656 -6.45 10.37 -25.92
C CYS A 656 -5.29 9.53 -26.46
N VAL A 657 -4.05 10.02 -26.34
CA VAL A 657 -2.81 9.36 -26.79
C VAL A 657 -2.54 8.05 -26.03
N LEU A 658 -3.17 7.83 -24.88
CA LEU A 658 -3.13 6.52 -24.19
C LEU A 658 -3.83 5.39 -24.98
N ALA A 659 -4.50 5.69 -26.09
CA ALA A 659 -5.01 4.72 -27.06
C ALA A 659 -3.97 4.27 -28.11
N THR A 660 -2.78 4.87 -28.15
CA THR A 660 -1.71 4.55 -29.09
C THR A 660 -0.41 4.16 -28.36
N PRO A 661 0.54 3.48 -29.04
CA PRO A 661 1.86 3.16 -28.48
C PRO A 661 2.61 4.35 -27.88
N GLN A 662 2.48 5.54 -28.49
CA GLN A 662 3.13 6.78 -28.06
C GLN A 662 2.79 7.16 -26.61
N GLY A 663 1.62 6.75 -26.10
CA GLY A 663 1.25 6.97 -24.71
C GLY A 663 2.19 6.30 -23.69
N TYR A 664 3.05 5.37 -24.12
CA TYR A 664 3.85 4.51 -23.24
C TYR A 664 5.37 4.57 -23.48
N GLN A 665 5.83 5.34 -24.46
CA GLN A 665 7.26 5.52 -24.80
C GLN A 665 7.86 6.67 -23.99
N SER A 666 8.65 6.39 -22.95
CA SER A 666 9.09 7.44 -22.02
C SER A 666 10.08 8.44 -22.63
N GLU A 667 10.91 8.01 -23.60
CA GLU A 667 11.87 8.88 -24.31
C GLU A 667 11.19 10.09 -24.99
N GLY A 668 9.90 9.95 -25.37
CA GLY A 668 9.11 11.00 -26.00
C GLY A 668 8.34 11.92 -25.03
N TYR A 669 8.50 11.77 -23.72
CA TYR A 669 7.71 12.53 -22.75
C TYR A 669 8.22 13.95 -22.53
N GLU A 670 7.37 14.95 -22.80
CA GLU A 670 7.56 16.30 -22.26
C GLU A 670 7.24 16.30 -20.76
N LEU A 671 8.27 16.16 -19.92
CA LEU A 671 8.16 16.26 -18.47
C LEU A 671 7.74 17.68 -18.05
N ARG A 672 7.03 17.79 -16.92
CA ARG A 672 6.64 19.09 -16.34
C ARG A 672 7.78 19.64 -15.51
N ASP A 673 8.14 20.91 -15.71
CA ASP A 673 9.08 21.58 -14.83
C ASP A 673 8.43 21.89 -13.46
N PRO A 674 9.05 21.53 -12.33
CA PRO A 674 8.49 21.77 -10.99
C PRO A 674 8.29 23.25 -10.67
N HIS A 675 9.17 24.13 -11.14
CA HIS A 675 9.15 25.57 -10.85
C HIS A 675 8.10 26.30 -11.72
N GLU A 676 7.99 25.95 -13.01
CA GLU A 676 6.93 26.39 -13.93
C GLU A 676 5.54 26.02 -13.35
N HIS A 677 5.39 24.80 -12.85
CA HIS A 677 4.15 24.35 -12.21
C HIS A 677 3.84 25.13 -10.92
N LEU A 678 4.85 25.43 -10.09
CA LEU A 678 4.69 26.30 -8.93
C LEU A 678 4.27 27.73 -9.33
N GLN A 679 4.81 28.28 -10.42
CA GLN A 679 4.37 29.59 -10.95
C GLN A 679 2.91 29.55 -11.42
N HIS A 680 2.49 28.47 -12.10
CA HIS A 680 1.08 28.30 -12.51
C HIS A 680 0.13 28.24 -11.30
N LYS A 681 0.51 27.53 -10.24
CA LYS A 681 -0.24 27.50 -8.97
C LYS A 681 -0.33 28.87 -8.32
N HIS A 682 0.78 29.60 -8.22
CA HIS A 682 0.77 30.94 -7.63
C HIS A 682 0.04 31.97 -8.49
N HIS A 683 0.06 31.83 -9.83
CA HIS A 683 -0.77 32.61 -10.74
C HIS A 683 -2.26 32.36 -10.48
N TRP A 684 -2.69 31.10 -10.34
CA TRP A 684 -4.05 30.75 -9.93
C TRP A 684 -4.43 31.37 -8.57
N LEU A 685 -3.53 31.36 -7.59
CA LEU A 685 -3.79 31.97 -6.27
C LEU A 685 -4.03 33.48 -6.37
N ARG A 686 -3.23 34.18 -7.17
CA ARG A 686 -3.36 35.64 -7.35
C ARG A 686 -4.51 36.06 -8.25
N ALA A 687 -4.98 35.18 -9.13
CA ALA A 687 -6.02 35.51 -10.11
C ALA A 687 -7.37 35.83 -9.44
N PRO A 688 -8.15 36.78 -10.01
CA PRO A 688 -9.54 37.01 -9.65
C PRO A 688 -10.36 35.72 -9.66
N GLY A 689 -11.32 35.59 -8.72
CA GLY A 689 -12.05 34.34 -8.51
C GLY A 689 -12.82 33.80 -9.73
N HIS A 690 -13.12 34.64 -10.73
CA HIS A 690 -13.77 34.23 -11.99
C HIS A 690 -12.79 33.68 -13.03
N GLU A 691 -11.52 34.12 -13.05
CA GLU A 691 -10.48 33.64 -13.96
C GLU A 691 -9.83 32.33 -13.49
N ARG A 692 -9.94 32.03 -12.18
CA ARG A 692 -9.33 30.85 -11.55
C ARG A 692 -9.75 29.53 -12.17
N GLU A 693 -10.98 29.41 -12.66
CA GLU A 693 -11.44 28.18 -13.31
C GLU A 693 -10.80 27.99 -14.69
N ASP A 694 -10.69 29.06 -15.49
CA ASP A 694 -10.02 29.03 -16.80
C ASP A 694 -8.53 28.70 -16.66
N ILE A 695 -7.86 29.29 -15.67
CA ILE A 695 -6.46 28.96 -15.33
C ILE A 695 -6.35 27.48 -14.93
N ARG A 696 -7.27 26.97 -14.09
CA ARG A 696 -7.28 25.55 -13.67
C ARG A 696 -7.50 24.60 -14.84
N LEU A 697 -8.39 24.93 -15.78
CA LEU A 697 -8.64 24.14 -16.99
C LEU A 697 -7.42 24.11 -17.91
N LYS A 698 -6.76 25.27 -18.11
CA LYS A 698 -5.55 25.41 -18.94
C LYS A 698 -4.35 24.69 -18.34
N THR A 699 -4.01 24.99 -17.09
CA THR A 699 -2.77 24.56 -16.42
C THR A 699 -2.88 23.20 -15.73
N GLY A 700 -4.10 22.75 -15.44
CA GLY A 700 -4.35 21.50 -14.72
C GLY A 700 -4.04 21.57 -13.23
N THR A 701 -3.97 22.75 -12.62
CA THR A 701 -3.50 22.90 -11.24
C THR A 701 -4.22 24.02 -10.46
N ILE A 702 -4.28 23.88 -9.14
CA ILE A 702 -4.67 24.90 -8.16
C ILE A 702 -3.59 25.02 -7.08
N PHE A 703 -3.57 26.16 -6.39
CA PHE A 703 -2.74 26.33 -5.20
C PHE A 703 -3.34 25.58 -4.01
N THR A 704 -2.47 25.04 -3.17
CA THR A 704 -2.76 24.30 -1.94
C THR A 704 -1.80 24.74 -0.83
N GLU A 705 -2.15 24.59 0.45
CA GLU A 705 -1.24 25.02 1.54
C GLU A 705 0.16 24.41 1.46
N PHE A 706 0.29 23.16 0.99
CA PHE A 706 1.60 22.51 0.78
C PHE A 706 2.52 23.28 -0.17
N ASP A 707 2.00 24.09 -1.09
CA ASP A 707 2.81 24.90 -2.01
C ASP A 707 3.56 26.03 -1.30
N ARG A 708 3.22 26.35 -0.05
CA ARG A 708 3.96 27.31 0.80
C ARG A 708 5.23 26.72 1.41
N VAL A 709 5.38 25.39 1.44
CA VAL A 709 6.53 24.72 2.08
C VAL A 709 7.75 24.82 1.16
N PRO A 710 8.87 25.43 1.59
CA PRO A 710 10.08 25.51 0.78
C PRO A 710 10.66 24.12 0.51
N GLY A 711 11.30 23.94 -0.65
CA GLY A 711 11.82 22.64 -1.10
C GLY A 711 10.75 21.62 -1.53
N PHE A 712 9.46 21.86 -1.26
CA PHE A 712 8.36 20.98 -1.70
C PHE A 712 7.78 21.44 -3.05
N PHE A 713 7.81 20.56 -4.04
CA PHE A 713 7.27 20.79 -5.37
C PHE A 713 6.29 19.67 -5.76
N ALA A 714 5.03 19.82 -5.35
CA ALA A 714 3.84 19.08 -5.82
C ALA A 714 4.06 17.64 -6.34
N PHE A 715 4.36 17.45 -7.63
CA PHE A 715 4.54 16.12 -8.23
C PHE A 715 5.95 15.55 -8.08
N ASP A 716 6.98 16.38 -8.00
CA ASP A 716 8.37 15.94 -7.84
C ASP A 716 8.59 15.31 -6.46
N ASN A 717 7.89 15.82 -5.43
CA ASN A 717 7.89 15.26 -4.08
C ASN A 717 6.76 14.25 -3.81
N ALA A 718 5.94 13.89 -4.80
CA ALA A 718 4.80 12.99 -4.60
C ALA A 718 4.87 11.76 -5.53
N PRO A 719 5.69 10.76 -5.18
CA PRO A 719 5.83 9.53 -5.96
C PRO A 719 4.51 8.74 -6.01
N ILE A 720 4.41 7.84 -6.99
CA ILE A 720 3.30 6.90 -7.06
C ILE A 720 3.60 5.70 -6.17
N ASP A 721 2.73 5.44 -5.19
CA ASP A 721 2.79 4.22 -4.37
C ASP A 721 2.57 2.96 -5.22
N ALA A 722 3.50 2.00 -5.10
CA ALA A 722 3.49 0.76 -5.88
C ALA A 722 2.30 -0.15 -5.57
N MET A 723 1.71 -0.09 -4.37
CA MET A 723 0.53 -0.89 -4.02
C MET A 723 -0.72 -0.43 -4.77
N HIS A 724 -0.97 0.89 -4.84
CA HIS A 724 -2.07 1.47 -5.60
C HIS A 724 -1.83 1.43 -7.11
N LEU A 725 -0.57 1.49 -7.55
CA LEU A 725 -0.19 1.45 -8.96
C LEU A 725 -0.16 0.03 -9.54
N LEU A 726 0.64 -0.86 -8.96
CA LEU A 726 0.87 -2.21 -9.48
C LEU A 726 -0.21 -3.18 -9.01
N ASP A 727 -0.49 -3.25 -7.71
CA ASP A 727 -1.42 -4.26 -7.17
C ASP A 727 -2.90 -3.89 -7.46
N LEU A 728 -3.35 -2.71 -7.00
CA LEU A 728 -4.74 -2.24 -7.17
C LEU A 728 -5.01 -1.53 -8.51
N GLY A 729 -3.96 -1.15 -9.26
CA GLY A 729 -4.08 -0.52 -10.57
C GLY A 729 -3.91 -1.53 -11.69
N VAL A 730 -2.65 -1.80 -12.07
CA VAL A 730 -2.31 -2.59 -13.26
C VAL A 730 -2.70 -4.08 -13.11
N THR A 731 -2.29 -4.76 -12.03
CA THR A 731 -2.59 -6.18 -11.80
C THR A 731 -4.10 -6.44 -11.75
N HIS A 732 -4.82 -5.65 -10.95
CA HIS A 732 -6.28 -5.66 -10.87
C HIS A 732 -6.93 -5.45 -12.25
N PHE A 733 -6.47 -4.46 -13.03
CA PHE A 733 -7.05 -4.18 -14.34
C PHE A 733 -6.76 -5.31 -15.35
N ILE A 734 -5.55 -5.88 -15.36
CA ILE A 734 -5.18 -7.03 -16.17
C ILE A 734 -6.10 -8.23 -15.86
N ALA A 735 -6.10 -8.71 -14.62
CA ALA A 735 -6.84 -9.91 -14.25
C ALA A 735 -8.36 -9.72 -14.37
N GLN A 736 -8.91 -8.68 -13.75
CA GLN A 736 -10.36 -8.49 -13.69
C GLN A 736 -10.93 -7.96 -15.00
N THR A 737 -10.27 -7.00 -15.66
CA THR A 737 -10.88 -6.28 -16.80
C THR A 737 -10.40 -6.81 -18.14
N ILE A 738 -9.10 -6.86 -18.37
CA ILE A 738 -8.50 -7.31 -19.64
C ILE A 738 -8.75 -8.81 -19.87
N VAL A 739 -8.59 -9.63 -18.82
CA VAL A 739 -8.74 -11.09 -18.92
C VAL A 739 -10.17 -11.53 -18.60
N PHE A 740 -10.64 -11.38 -17.35
CA PHE A 740 -11.91 -11.99 -16.93
C PHE A 740 -13.15 -11.32 -17.56
N LYS A 741 -13.34 -9.99 -17.42
CA LYS A 741 -14.54 -9.31 -17.94
C LYS A 741 -14.65 -9.35 -19.45
N ASN A 742 -13.56 -9.15 -20.19
CA ASN A 742 -13.56 -9.32 -21.65
C ASN A 742 -13.68 -10.80 -22.09
N GLY A 743 -13.66 -11.74 -21.14
CA GLY A 743 -14.00 -13.13 -21.37
C GLY A 743 -12.92 -13.92 -22.08
N MET A 744 -11.66 -13.68 -21.74
CA MET A 744 -10.51 -14.49 -22.18
C MET A 744 -10.41 -15.83 -21.42
N LEU A 745 -11.20 -16.01 -20.35
CA LEU A 745 -11.31 -17.29 -19.63
C LEU A 745 -12.59 -18.09 -19.99
N GLN A 746 -13.34 -17.66 -21.00
CA GLN A 746 -14.58 -18.34 -21.42
C GLN A 746 -14.34 -19.75 -21.98
N LYS A 747 -15.42 -20.55 -22.03
CA LYS A 747 -15.44 -21.85 -22.70
C LYS A 747 -14.99 -21.70 -24.15
N GLN A 748 -14.01 -22.51 -24.57
CA GLN A 748 -13.49 -22.53 -25.93
C GLN A 748 -14.41 -23.35 -26.85
N VAL A 749 -15.06 -24.39 -26.31
CA VAL A 749 -15.95 -25.31 -27.06
C VAL A 749 -17.34 -25.35 -26.42
N ARG A 750 -18.38 -25.45 -27.26
CA ARG A 750 -19.76 -25.59 -26.80
C ARG A 750 -19.96 -26.95 -26.11
N GLY A 751 -20.35 -26.93 -24.84
CA GLY A 751 -20.56 -28.15 -24.05
C GLY A 751 -19.36 -28.55 -23.18
N GLN A 752 -18.21 -27.89 -23.29
CA GLN A 752 -17.02 -28.11 -22.45
C GLN A 752 -17.38 -28.10 -20.96
N ASP A 753 -16.95 -29.11 -20.19
CA ASP A 753 -17.16 -29.19 -18.75
C ASP A 753 -16.39 -28.09 -18.01
N TYR A 754 -16.88 -27.66 -16.84
CA TYR A 754 -16.34 -26.49 -16.14
C TYR A 754 -14.85 -26.65 -15.81
N GLU A 755 -14.45 -27.81 -15.28
CA GLU A 755 -13.07 -28.09 -14.89
C GLU A 755 -12.08 -28.01 -16.06
N ASP A 756 -12.53 -28.28 -17.29
CA ASP A 756 -11.71 -28.18 -18.51
C ASP A 756 -11.67 -26.76 -19.10
N THR A 757 -12.57 -25.86 -18.67
CA THR A 757 -12.57 -24.47 -19.14
C THR A 757 -11.34 -23.71 -18.62
N PRO A 758 -10.85 -22.69 -19.33
CA PRO A 758 -9.77 -21.85 -18.82
C PRO A 758 -10.05 -21.25 -17.42
N GLU A 759 -11.30 -20.87 -17.15
CA GLU A 759 -11.71 -20.39 -15.81
C GLU A 759 -11.64 -21.49 -14.74
N GLY A 760 -12.14 -22.69 -15.04
CA GLY A 760 -12.08 -23.84 -14.13
C GLY A 760 -10.65 -24.25 -13.82
N ARG A 761 -9.80 -24.39 -14.84
CA ARG A 761 -8.37 -24.72 -14.69
C ARG A 761 -7.60 -23.67 -13.91
N PHE A 762 -7.86 -22.38 -14.16
CA PHE A 762 -7.32 -21.27 -13.38
C PHE A 762 -7.74 -21.35 -11.90
N ASN A 763 -9.03 -21.54 -11.63
CA ASN A 763 -9.55 -21.65 -10.26
C ASN A 763 -9.04 -22.92 -9.56
N ALA A 764 -8.94 -24.05 -10.25
CA ALA A 764 -8.36 -25.29 -9.73
C ALA A 764 -6.88 -25.14 -9.39
N PHE A 765 -6.11 -24.40 -10.20
CA PHE A 765 -4.72 -24.06 -9.90
C PHE A 765 -4.61 -23.21 -8.63
N LEU A 766 -5.40 -22.14 -8.50
CA LEU A 766 -5.39 -21.32 -7.28
C LEU A 766 -5.84 -22.10 -6.03
N ASN A 767 -6.81 -23.01 -6.17
CA ASN A 767 -7.32 -23.82 -5.06
C ASN A 767 -6.32 -24.87 -4.55
N ARG A 768 -5.47 -25.42 -5.43
CA ARG A 768 -4.46 -26.44 -5.07
C ARG A 768 -3.10 -25.86 -4.67
N THR A 769 -2.82 -24.61 -5.05
CA THR A 769 -1.56 -23.92 -4.70
C THR A 769 -1.46 -23.69 -3.19
N ILE A 770 -0.43 -24.26 -2.57
CA ILE A 770 -0.09 -24.12 -1.15
C ILE A 770 0.78 -22.85 -0.99
N PHE A 771 0.23 -21.83 -0.34
CA PHE A 771 0.97 -20.62 0.02
C PHE A 771 1.57 -20.74 1.43
N PRO A 772 2.74 -20.11 1.71
CA PRO A 772 3.32 -20.09 3.05
C PRO A 772 2.42 -19.51 4.14
N TYR A 773 2.56 -20.00 5.36
CA TYR A 773 1.76 -19.61 6.54
C TYR A 773 1.63 -18.09 6.79
N HIS A 774 2.59 -17.27 6.36
CA HIS A 774 2.57 -15.83 6.59
C HIS A 774 1.67 -15.06 5.61
N CYS A 775 1.27 -15.67 4.49
CA CYS A 775 0.34 -15.11 3.52
C CYS A 775 -1.07 -15.08 4.11
N SER A 776 -1.57 -13.89 4.48
CA SER A 776 -2.82 -13.77 5.23
C SER A 776 -4.07 -13.72 4.35
N ARG A 777 -3.90 -13.33 3.07
CA ARG A 777 -4.99 -13.24 2.08
C ARG A 777 -4.56 -13.88 0.76
N LEU A 778 -5.09 -15.07 0.49
CA LEU A 778 -4.83 -15.82 -0.74
C LEU A 778 -5.49 -15.16 -1.97
N PRO A 779 -5.02 -15.43 -3.20
CA PRO A 779 -5.66 -14.99 -4.43
C PRO A 779 -7.15 -15.36 -4.51
N THR A 780 -7.94 -14.54 -5.21
CA THR A 780 -9.38 -14.78 -5.43
C THR A 780 -9.64 -15.63 -6.68
N GLN A 781 -10.71 -16.42 -6.64
CA GLN A 781 -11.24 -17.10 -7.83
C GLN A 781 -11.77 -16.07 -8.84
N ALA A 782 -11.69 -16.38 -10.14
CA ALA A 782 -11.92 -15.44 -11.24
C ALA A 782 -13.28 -14.71 -11.17
N ASP A 783 -14.36 -15.40 -10.78
CA ASP A 783 -15.71 -14.84 -10.63
C ASP A 783 -15.86 -13.97 -9.37
N THR A 784 -15.08 -14.26 -8.31
CA THR A 784 -15.03 -13.50 -7.06
C THR A 784 -14.09 -12.29 -7.09
N MET A 785 -13.35 -12.09 -8.19
CA MET A 785 -12.50 -10.91 -8.42
C MET A 785 -13.34 -9.64 -8.54
N ASP A 786 -13.77 -9.06 -7.42
CA ASP A 786 -14.50 -7.79 -7.33
C ASP A 786 -13.67 -6.68 -6.66
N GLY A 787 -14.24 -5.48 -6.52
CA GLY A 787 -13.60 -4.34 -5.87
C GLY A 787 -13.40 -4.45 -4.35
N ARG A 788 -13.69 -5.61 -3.74
CA ARG A 788 -13.39 -5.92 -2.33
C ARG A 788 -12.09 -6.70 -2.19
N THR A 789 -11.60 -7.31 -3.28
CA THR A 789 -10.30 -7.97 -3.38
C THR A 789 -9.19 -7.01 -2.94
N LYS A 790 -8.33 -7.46 -2.03
CA LYS A 790 -7.33 -6.61 -1.38
C LYS A 790 -6.00 -6.60 -2.12
N ALA A 791 -5.21 -5.53 -1.93
CA ALA A 791 -3.91 -5.36 -2.58
C ALA A 791 -2.98 -6.58 -2.42
N GLU A 792 -2.87 -7.13 -1.21
CA GLU A 792 -2.15 -8.38 -0.93
C GLU A 792 -2.59 -9.54 -1.84
N GLN A 793 -3.89 -9.71 -2.09
CA GLN A 793 -4.41 -10.78 -2.95
C GLN A 793 -4.03 -10.57 -4.42
N TRP A 794 -4.03 -9.32 -4.89
CA TRP A 794 -3.54 -8.97 -6.22
C TRP A 794 -2.03 -9.21 -6.34
N ARG A 795 -1.24 -8.82 -5.35
CA ARG A 795 0.20 -9.08 -5.31
C ARG A 795 0.51 -10.58 -5.35
N LEU A 796 -0.16 -11.38 -4.52
CA LEU A 796 0.00 -12.84 -4.54
C LEU A 796 -0.47 -13.45 -5.86
N LEU A 797 -1.54 -12.93 -6.46
CA LEU A 797 -1.98 -13.37 -7.77
C LEU A 797 -0.91 -13.09 -8.83
N ARG A 798 -0.33 -11.88 -8.85
CA ARG A 798 0.73 -11.48 -9.80
C ARG A 798 1.91 -12.45 -9.80
N ILE A 799 2.36 -12.86 -8.61
CA ILE A 799 3.47 -13.82 -8.45
C ILE A 799 3.15 -15.16 -9.14
N VAL A 800 1.90 -15.62 -9.09
CA VAL A 800 1.49 -16.90 -9.69
C VAL A 800 0.88 -16.79 -11.10
N MET A 801 0.72 -15.58 -11.65
CA MET A 801 0.13 -15.35 -12.98
C MET A 801 0.81 -16.13 -14.13
N PRO A 802 2.16 -16.23 -14.21
CA PRO A 802 2.81 -16.99 -15.28
C PRO A 802 2.34 -18.45 -15.33
N VAL A 803 2.26 -19.12 -14.19
CA VAL A 803 1.83 -20.53 -14.13
C VAL A 803 0.30 -20.64 -14.24
N ALA A 804 -0.45 -19.77 -13.57
CA ALA A 804 -1.91 -19.82 -13.53
C ALA A 804 -2.56 -19.59 -14.90
N TYR A 805 -2.04 -18.65 -15.71
CA TYR A 805 -2.58 -18.39 -17.05
C TYR A 805 -2.05 -19.36 -18.11
N PHE A 806 -0.84 -19.91 -17.94
CA PHE A 806 -0.41 -21.04 -18.75
C PHE A 806 -1.33 -22.25 -18.51
N GLU A 807 -1.61 -22.59 -17.26
CA GLU A 807 -2.56 -23.65 -16.93
C GLU A 807 -3.97 -23.37 -17.45
N ALA A 808 -4.42 -22.12 -17.43
CA ALA A 808 -5.72 -21.74 -17.99
C ALA A 808 -5.80 -21.92 -19.52
N TRP A 809 -4.78 -21.51 -20.27
CA TRP A 809 -4.86 -21.40 -21.73
C TRP A 809 -4.17 -22.51 -22.52
N ARG A 810 -3.28 -23.31 -21.92
CA ARG A 810 -2.53 -24.34 -22.65
C ARG A 810 -3.41 -25.47 -23.19
N VAL A 811 -3.04 -25.98 -24.36
CA VAL A 811 -3.53 -27.25 -24.92
C VAL A 811 -2.32 -28.18 -25.03
N GLY A 812 -2.29 -29.23 -24.21
CA GLY A 812 -1.06 -29.99 -23.97
C GLY A 812 0.00 -29.09 -23.32
N ASP A 813 1.12 -28.91 -24.00
CA ASP A 813 2.32 -28.21 -23.51
C ASP A 813 2.48 -26.78 -24.06
N THR A 814 1.54 -26.29 -24.89
CA THR A 814 1.67 -25.00 -25.59
C THR A 814 0.41 -24.15 -25.47
N ILE A 815 0.55 -22.83 -25.61
CA ILE A 815 -0.60 -21.93 -25.69
C ILE A 815 -1.04 -21.83 -27.16
N PRO A 816 -2.28 -22.18 -27.53
CA PRO A 816 -2.68 -22.25 -28.92
C PRO A 816 -2.70 -20.86 -29.58
N ASP A 817 -2.17 -20.77 -30.80
CA ASP A 817 -2.13 -19.56 -31.63
C ASP A 817 -3.45 -19.39 -32.42
N VAL A 818 -4.56 -19.23 -31.69
CA VAL A 818 -5.91 -19.06 -32.25
C VAL A 818 -6.79 -18.21 -31.33
N ASP A 819 -7.60 -17.35 -31.92
CA ASP A 819 -8.51 -16.47 -31.20
C ASP A 819 -9.57 -17.23 -30.40
N ILE A 820 -9.78 -16.81 -29.15
CA ILE A 820 -10.92 -17.25 -28.34
C ILE A 820 -12.19 -16.61 -28.91
N PRO A 821 -13.28 -17.35 -29.18
CA PRO A 821 -14.53 -16.76 -29.67
C PRO A 821 -15.06 -15.62 -28.77
N PRO A 822 -15.64 -14.55 -29.33
CA PRO A 822 -16.09 -13.38 -28.56
C PRO A 822 -17.31 -13.65 -27.65
N GLY A 823 -17.97 -14.80 -27.83
CA GLY A 823 -19.22 -15.16 -27.19
C GLY A 823 -20.45 -14.54 -27.89
N GLY A 824 -21.65 -14.92 -27.45
CA GLY A 824 -22.89 -14.35 -28.00
C GLY A 824 -23.10 -12.89 -27.58
N GLN A 825 -23.69 -12.07 -28.44
CA GLN A 825 -23.92 -10.62 -28.21
C GLN A 825 -24.64 -10.30 -26.89
N ASN A 826 -25.51 -11.20 -26.43
CA ASN A 826 -26.26 -11.00 -25.18
C ASN A 826 -25.46 -11.32 -23.90
N THR A 827 -24.26 -11.89 -24.00
CA THR A 827 -23.40 -12.22 -22.85
C THR A 827 -22.87 -10.96 -22.16
N ARG A 828 -22.47 -11.10 -20.88
CA ARG A 828 -21.80 -10.02 -20.14
C ARG A 828 -20.42 -9.69 -20.74
N HIS A 829 -19.72 -10.69 -21.27
CA HIS A 829 -18.39 -10.52 -21.85
C HIS A 829 -18.43 -9.76 -23.17
N PHE A 830 -19.38 -10.06 -24.07
CA PHE A 830 -19.52 -9.31 -25.32
C PHE A 830 -19.83 -7.83 -25.07
N LYS A 831 -20.76 -7.54 -24.15
CA LYS A 831 -21.11 -6.16 -23.75
C LYS A 831 -19.95 -5.41 -23.06
N ALA A 832 -18.99 -6.13 -22.48
CA ALA A 832 -17.76 -5.53 -21.96
C ALA A 832 -16.77 -5.20 -23.09
N GLN A 833 -16.64 -6.08 -24.10
CA GLN A 833 -15.82 -5.86 -25.30
C GLN A 833 -16.34 -4.65 -26.10
N GLU A 834 -17.62 -4.63 -26.46
CA GLU A 834 -18.31 -3.54 -27.17
C GLU A 834 -18.08 -2.18 -26.48
N LYS A 835 -18.31 -2.12 -25.15
CA LYS A 835 -18.07 -0.90 -24.36
C LYS A 835 -16.59 -0.46 -24.37
N ASN A 836 -15.65 -1.40 -24.36
CA ASN A 836 -14.22 -1.06 -24.39
C ASN A 836 -13.78 -0.60 -25.78
N ALA A 837 -14.36 -1.15 -26.85
CA ALA A 837 -14.16 -0.72 -28.23
C ALA A 837 -14.69 0.71 -28.45
N ASP A 838 -15.91 1.03 -28.00
CA ASP A 838 -16.47 2.40 -27.99
C ASP A 838 -15.56 3.42 -27.26
N LEU A 839 -15.03 3.05 -26.10
CA LEU A 839 -14.10 3.90 -25.34
C LEU A 839 -12.76 4.10 -26.07
N LEU A 840 -12.26 3.09 -26.78
CA LEU A 840 -11.04 3.18 -27.58
C LEU A 840 -11.26 4.03 -28.83
N TYR A 841 -12.33 3.77 -29.58
CA TYR A 841 -12.76 4.52 -30.77
C TYR A 841 -12.83 6.03 -30.48
N ARG A 842 -13.48 6.43 -29.38
CA ARG A 842 -13.58 7.84 -28.98
C ARG A 842 -12.22 8.48 -28.73
N ARG A 843 -11.24 7.74 -28.18
CA ARG A 843 -9.88 8.24 -27.96
C ARG A 843 -9.10 8.33 -29.26
N LEU A 844 -9.13 7.29 -30.10
CA LEU A 844 -8.44 7.29 -31.40
C LEU A 844 -8.95 8.41 -32.31
N ARG A 845 -10.27 8.64 -32.35
CA ARG A 845 -10.88 9.77 -33.06
C ARG A 845 -10.38 11.13 -32.51
N GLN A 846 -10.15 11.23 -31.20
CA GLN A 846 -9.61 12.44 -30.58
C GLN A 846 -8.11 12.64 -30.86
N VAL A 847 -7.34 11.56 -31.08
CA VAL A 847 -5.95 11.60 -31.57
C VAL A 847 -5.92 12.08 -33.02
N GLN A 848 -6.73 11.49 -33.91
CA GLN A 848 -6.82 11.92 -35.31
C GLN A 848 -7.18 13.41 -35.45
N ILE A 849 -8.12 13.92 -34.64
CA ILE A 849 -8.47 15.36 -34.59
C ILE A 849 -7.29 16.22 -34.10
N MET A 850 -6.45 15.70 -33.20
CA MET A 850 -5.27 16.40 -32.69
C MET A 850 -4.14 16.46 -33.72
N ASP A 851 -3.97 15.40 -34.50
CA ASP A 851 -2.90 15.24 -35.50
C ASP A 851 -3.28 15.81 -36.88
N GLU A 852 -4.44 16.47 -36.99
CA GLU A 852 -5.03 17.00 -38.25
C GLU A 852 -5.16 15.92 -39.35
N GLY A 853 -5.35 14.66 -38.96
CA GLY A 853 -5.38 13.50 -39.85
C GLY A 853 -6.57 13.49 -40.82
N ASP A 854 -6.38 12.84 -41.97
CA ASP A 854 -7.39 12.76 -43.05
C ASP A 854 -8.72 12.17 -42.52
N PRO A 855 -9.87 12.86 -42.64
CA PRO A 855 -11.17 12.33 -42.23
C PRO A 855 -11.55 10.99 -42.86
N ASP A 856 -11.05 10.67 -44.06
CA ASP A 856 -11.32 9.39 -44.74
C ASP A 856 -10.51 8.22 -44.14
N GLU A 857 -9.43 8.50 -43.39
CA GLU A 857 -8.66 7.53 -42.62
C GLU A 857 -9.17 7.35 -41.16
N ALA A 858 -10.38 7.84 -40.85
CA ALA A 858 -10.93 7.75 -39.50
C ALA A 858 -11.10 6.30 -39.02
N PRO A 859 -10.71 5.99 -37.77
CA PRO A 859 -10.87 4.66 -37.20
C PRO A 859 -12.35 4.31 -37.12
N ARG A 860 -12.73 3.08 -37.42
CA ARG A 860 -14.11 2.61 -37.24
C ARG A 860 -14.26 1.92 -35.90
N GLU A 861 -15.47 1.90 -35.36
CA GLU A 861 -15.77 1.22 -34.10
C GLU A 861 -15.56 -0.31 -34.21
N GLU A 862 -15.82 -0.87 -35.41
CA GLU A 862 -15.54 -2.27 -35.76
C GLU A 862 -14.03 -2.63 -35.69
N ASP A 863 -13.13 -1.68 -35.98
CA ASP A 863 -11.68 -1.87 -35.92
C ASP A 863 -11.10 -1.70 -34.49
N CYS A 864 -11.94 -1.32 -33.53
CA CYS A 864 -11.54 -1.04 -32.14
C CYS A 864 -11.74 -2.23 -31.18
N PHE A 865 -12.14 -3.39 -31.70
CA PHE A 865 -12.20 -4.62 -30.90
C PHE A 865 -10.79 -5.17 -30.64
N PRO A 866 -10.49 -5.61 -29.40
CA PRO A 866 -9.19 -6.16 -29.08
C PRO A 866 -8.94 -7.50 -29.77
N SER A 867 -7.65 -7.81 -30.00
CA SER A 867 -7.20 -9.18 -30.31
C SER A 867 -7.78 -10.17 -29.29
N ARG A 868 -8.02 -11.42 -29.70
CA ARG A 868 -8.52 -12.47 -28.80
C ARG A 868 -7.57 -13.68 -28.73
N ASN A 869 -6.34 -13.52 -29.19
CA ASN A 869 -5.32 -14.56 -29.18
C ASN A 869 -4.69 -14.70 -27.78
N PRO A 870 -4.87 -15.82 -27.06
CA PRO A 870 -4.38 -15.98 -25.69
C PRO A 870 -2.85 -15.96 -25.61
N ARG A 871 -2.14 -16.29 -26.71
CA ARG A 871 -0.67 -16.24 -26.81
C ARG A 871 -0.13 -14.82 -26.60
N GLU A 872 -0.77 -13.82 -27.20
CA GLU A 872 -0.37 -12.41 -27.08
C GLU A 872 -0.61 -11.87 -25.66
N TYR A 873 -1.78 -12.19 -25.09
CA TYR A 873 -2.12 -11.84 -23.71
C TYR A 873 -1.14 -12.47 -22.73
N TYR A 874 -0.82 -13.75 -22.91
CA TYR A 874 0.14 -14.44 -22.06
C TYR A 874 1.53 -13.79 -22.10
N GLY A 875 2.06 -13.53 -23.31
CA GLY A 875 3.38 -12.89 -23.46
C GLY A 875 3.44 -11.52 -22.79
N ASN A 876 2.39 -10.71 -22.91
CA ASN A 876 2.36 -9.39 -22.30
C ASN A 876 2.12 -9.43 -20.78
N ILE A 877 1.37 -10.41 -20.27
CA ILE A 877 1.23 -10.66 -18.82
C ILE A 877 2.57 -11.13 -18.23
N LEU A 878 3.29 -12.03 -18.92
CA LEU A 878 4.62 -12.48 -18.51
C LEU A 878 5.59 -11.29 -18.44
N ARG A 879 5.60 -10.43 -19.47
CA ARG A 879 6.37 -9.18 -19.48
C ARG A 879 6.04 -8.25 -18.30
N TYR A 880 4.76 -8.08 -17.98
CA TYR A 880 4.35 -7.32 -16.79
C TYR A 880 4.84 -7.97 -15.48
N CYS A 881 4.81 -9.30 -15.37
CA CYS A 881 5.32 -10.02 -14.20
C CYS A 881 6.84 -9.82 -14.06
N LEU A 882 7.60 -9.86 -15.15
CA LEU A 882 9.04 -9.58 -15.16
C LEU A 882 9.34 -8.15 -14.68
N ALA A 883 8.74 -7.16 -15.34
CA ALA A 883 8.86 -5.74 -14.97
C ALA A 883 8.57 -5.51 -13.49
N SER A 884 7.42 -6.02 -13.03
CA SER A 884 6.97 -5.82 -11.67
C SER A 884 7.81 -6.59 -10.65
N THR A 885 8.49 -7.67 -11.04
CA THR A 885 9.37 -8.43 -10.14
C THR A 885 10.70 -7.73 -9.98
N LEU A 886 11.31 -7.23 -11.07
CA LEU A 886 12.53 -6.41 -11.05
C LEU A 886 12.35 -5.13 -10.23
N LEU A 887 11.23 -4.41 -10.43
CA LEU A 887 10.98 -3.12 -9.78
C LEU A 887 10.42 -3.22 -8.35
N SER A 888 9.98 -4.42 -7.89
CA SER A 888 9.48 -4.63 -6.51
C SER A 888 10.49 -5.33 -5.58
N GLN A 889 11.75 -5.47 -5.99
CA GLN A 889 12.81 -5.99 -5.13
C GLN A 889 13.13 -5.02 -3.99
N HIS A 890 13.58 -5.54 -2.85
CA HIS A 890 13.99 -4.70 -1.72
C HIS A 890 15.29 -3.95 -1.98
N GLN A 891 16.27 -4.61 -2.59
CA GLN A 891 17.44 -3.97 -3.18
C GLN A 891 17.32 -4.02 -4.70
N VAL A 892 17.68 -2.93 -5.39
CA VAL A 892 17.62 -2.80 -6.85
C VAL A 892 18.95 -2.28 -7.39
N THR A 893 19.25 -2.60 -8.64
CA THR A 893 20.35 -2.03 -9.42
C THR A 893 19.82 -1.13 -10.54
N LEU A 894 20.65 -0.23 -11.06
CA LEU A 894 20.27 0.59 -12.21
C LEU A 894 19.95 -0.26 -13.46
N ALA A 895 20.64 -1.39 -13.65
CA ALA A 895 20.37 -2.33 -14.74
C ALA A 895 18.96 -2.97 -14.61
N GLU A 896 18.59 -3.47 -13.42
CA GLU A 896 17.25 -4.03 -13.17
C GLU A 896 16.15 -2.97 -13.33
N ILE A 897 16.42 -1.73 -12.91
CA ILE A 897 15.48 -0.61 -13.07
C ILE A 897 15.26 -0.30 -14.56
N ASN A 898 16.33 -0.18 -15.35
CA ASN A 898 16.25 0.10 -16.79
C ASN A 898 15.54 -1.04 -17.54
N GLN A 899 15.82 -2.30 -17.21
CA GLN A 899 15.15 -3.45 -17.81
C GLN A 899 13.66 -3.51 -17.42
N GLY A 900 13.33 -3.19 -16.16
CA GLY A 900 11.96 -3.07 -15.70
C GLY A 900 11.18 -1.94 -16.37
N GLU A 901 11.82 -0.80 -16.63
CA GLU A 901 11.29 0.33 -17.39
C GLU A 901 10.91 -0.09 -18.82
N MET A 902 11.85 -0.64 -19.58
CA MET A 902 11.61 -1.17 -20.94
C MET A 902 10.44 -2.17 -20.98
N PHE A 903 10.36 -3.08 -20.01
CA PHE A 903 9.25 -4.02 -19.95
C PHE A 903 7.90 -3.35 -19.62
N LEU A 904 7.85 -2.32 -18.76
CA LEU A 904 6.60 -1.58 -18.48
C LEU A 904 6.10 -0.78 -19.70
N GLU A 905 7.01 -0.12 -20.43
CA GLU A 905 6.68 0.59 -21.67
C GLU A 905 6.08 -0.36 -22.69
N GLN A 906 6.78 -1.46 -22.95
CA GLN A 906 6.35 -2.46 -23.94
C GLN A 906 5.05 -3.17 -23.52
N VAL A 907 4.72 -3.27 -22.22
CA VAL A 907 3.38 -3.71 -21.77
C VAL A 907 2.29 -2.76 -22.24
N GLY A 908 2.49 -1.45 -22.11
CA GLY A 908 1.55 -0.44 -22.60
C GLY A 908 1.44 -0.42 -24.12
N ILE A 909 2.58 -0.42 -24.82
CA ILE A 909 2.67 -0.47 -26.29
C ILE A 909 1.92 -1.69 -26.85
N THR A 910 2.29 -2.90 -26.42
CA THR A 910 1.72 -4.15 -26.95
C THR A 910 0.21 -4.19 -26.74
N PHE A 911 -0.30 -3.79 -25.56
CA PHE A 911 -1.74 -3.75 -25.33
C PHE A 911 -2.47 -2.67 -26.17
N ALA A 912 -1.85 -1.52 -26.44
CA ALA A 912 -2.42 -0.51 -27.34
C ALA A 912 -2.47 -1.01 -28.80
N GLU A 913 -1.44 -1.72 -29.26
CA GLU A 913 -1.40 -2.38 -30.58
C GLU A 913 -2.49 -3.43 -30.71
N MET A 914 -2.65 -4.28 -29.69
CA MET A 914 -3.73 -5.27 -29.53
C MET A 914 -5.14 -4.66 -29.36
N LYS A 915 -5.30 -3.33 -29.46
CA LYS A 915 -6.55 -2.57 -29.28
C LYS A 915 -7.22 -2.79 -27.92
N VAL A 916 -6.44 -3.01 -26.87
CA VAL A 916 -6.94 -3.08 -25.49
C VAL A 916 -7.04 -1.66 -24.92
N HIS A 917 -8.24 -1.26 -24.49
CA HIS A 917 -8.44 0.03 -23.82
C HIS A 917 -7.76 0.06 -22.43
N LEU A 918 -6.68 0.84 -22.30
CA LEU A 918 -5.91 0.98 -21.07
C LEU A 918 -6.34 2.16 -20.18
N THR A 919 -6.09 2.03 -18.88
CA THR A 919 -6.26 3.09 -17.88
C THR A 919 -4.99 3.93 -17.72
N PRO A 920 -5.08 5.19 -17.24
CA PRO A 920 -3.93 6.02 -16.92
C PRO A 920 -2.88 5.37 -15.99
N SER A 921 -3.24 4.34 -15.21
CA SER A 921 -2.29 3.57 -14.40
C SER A 921 -1.17 2.90 -15.19
N PHE A 922 -1.38 2.54 -16.47
CA PHE A 922 -0.34 1.94 -17.31
C PHE A 922 0.70 2.99 -17.72
N HIS A 923 0.26 4.18 -18.15
CA HIS A 923 1.15 5.32 -18.40
C HIS A 923 1.82 5.79 -17.10
N ALA A 924 1.10 5.82 -15.98
CA ALA A 924 1.69 6.16 -14.70
C ALA A 924 2.81 5.18 -14.28
N ALA A 925 2.75 3.92 -14.70
CA ALA A 925 3.76 2.93 -14.36
C ALA A 925 5.12 3.23 -14.99
N THR A 926 5.18 3.87 -16.17
CA THR A 926 6.46 4.25 -16.81
C THR A 926 7.19 5.37 -16.05
N HIS A 927 6.55 6.06 -15.09
CA HIS A 927 7.20 7.02 -14.19
C HIS A 927 7.79 6.38 -12.91
N LEU A 928 7.42 5.12 -12.61
CA LEU A 928 7.89 4.42 -11.40
C LEU A 928 9.44 4.27 -11.32
N PRO A 929 10.16 3.94 -12.41
CA PRO A 929 11.63 3.88 -12.40
C PRO A 929 12.31 5.17 -11.92
N ASN A 930 11.78 6.33 -12.31
CA ASN A 930 12.31 7.63 -11.88
C ASN A 930 12.08 7.88 -10.38
N HIS A 931 10.95 7.43 -9.83
CA HIS A 931 10.73 7.45 -8.39
C HIS A 931 11.67 6.51 -7.63
N ILE A 932 11.98 5.33 -8.19
CA ILE A 932 12.92 4.37 -7.57
C ILE A 932 14.35 4.95 -7.54
N ARG A 933 14.81 5.57 -8.64
CA ARG A 933 16.11 6.26 -8.69
C ARG A 933 16.21 7.39 -7.64
N LYS A 934 15.11 8.12 -7.41
CA LYS A 934 15.06 9.25 -6.46
C LYS A 934 14.91 8.84 -4.99
N TYR A 935 14.11 7.82 -4.69
CA TYR A 935 13.68 7.45 -3.33
C TYR A 935 14.12 6.05 -2.85
N GLY A 936 14.90 5.32 -3.65
CA GLY A 936 15.28 3.94 -3.36
C GLY A 936 14.15 2.98 -3.71
N SER A 937 14.15 1.80 -3.09
CA SER A 937 13.14 0.77 -3.38
C SER A 937 11.70 1.25 -3.08
N VAL A 938 10.73 0.66 -3.79
CA VAL A 938 9.29 0.95 -3.67
C VAL A 938 8.72 0.81 -2.25
N TYR A 939 9.43 0.13 -1.35
CA TYR A 939 9.04 0.02 0.06
C TYR A 939 9.18 1.37 0.80
N ASN A 940 10.15 2.23 0.44
CA ASN A 940 10.31 3.57 1.02
C ASN A 940 9.09 4.47 0.77
N THR A 941 8.43 4.27 -0.36
CA THR A 941 7.25 5.03 -0.80
C THR A 941 5.96 4.22 -0.71
N SER A 942 5.96 3.12 0.06
CA SER A 942 4.77 2.29 0.25
C SER A 942 3.79 2.85 1.28
N THR A 943 2.50 2.78 0.93
CA THR A 943 1.36 3.17 1.77
C THR A 943 0.87 2.09 2.72
N ALA A 944 1.27 0.83 2.54
CA ALA A 944 0.78 -0.32 3.33
C ALA A 944 0.99 -0.15 4.85
N ARG A 945 2.06 0.55 5.25
CA ARG A 945 2.29 0.95 6.65
C ARG A 945 1.20 1.85 7.23
N PHE A 946 0.70 2.83 6.46
CA PHE A 946 -0.36 3.72 6.91
C PHE A 946 -1.72 3.00 7.02
N GLU A 947 -2.02 2.05 6.13
CA GLU A 947 -3.21 1.19 6.27
C GLU A 947 -3.21 0.42 7.61
N ARG A 948 -2.04 -0.09 8.03
CA ARG A 948 -1.88 -0.78 9.33
C ARG A 948 -2.20 0.17 10.50
N VAL A 949 -1.67 1.39 10.48
CA VAL A 949 -1.93 2.38 11.54
C VAL A 949 -3.39 2.85 11.53
N ASN A 950 -3.99 3.04 10.35
CA ASN A 950 -5.42 3.36 10.19
C ASN A 950 -6.32 2.26 10.79
N ARG A 951 -5.96 0.98 10.62
CA ARG A 951 -6.67 -0.14 11.27
C ARG A 951 -6.57 -0.08 12.80
N LEU A 952 -5.44 0.39 13.33
CA LEU A 952 -5.24 0.60 14.77
C LEU A 952 -6.10 1.76 15.29
N LEU A 953 -6.15 2.91 14.60
CA LEU A 953 -7.05 4.02 14.94
C LEU A 953 -8.52 3.57 14.94
N ALA A 954 -8.93 2.81 13.92
CA ALA A 954 -10.26 2.22 13.81
C ALA A 954 -10.56 1.13 14.86
N ASN A 955 -9.60 0.78 15.73
CA ASN A 955 -9.77 -0.13 16.87
C ASN A 955 -9.65 0.59 18.23
N VAL A 956 -9.40 1.91 18.26
CA VAL A 956 -9.44 2.69 19.50
C VAL A 956 -10.84 2.62 20.09
N ASN A 957 -10.96 2.28 21.37
CA ASN A 957 -12.24 2.30 22.05
C ASN A 957 -12.70 3.76 22.24
N THR A 958 -13.77 4.14 21.53
CA THR A 958 -14.33 5.48 21.59
C THR A 958 -15.32 5.68 22.74
N ASN A 959 -15.66 4.64 23.52
CA ASN A 959 -16.67 4.68 24.59
C ASN A 959 -18.03 5.28 24.16
N GLY A 960 -18.38 5.14 22.87
CA GLY A 960 -19.60 5.73 22.31
C GLY A 960 -19.52 7.24 22.01
N HIS A 961 -18.34 7.86 22.16
CA HIS A 961 -18.11 9.24 21.70
C HIS A 961 -18.36 9.36 20.19
N GLY A 962 -19.05 10.43 19.81
CA GLY A 962 -19.33 10.85 18.45
C GLY A 962 -19.54 12.37 18.42
N ASN A 963 -19.61 12.97 17.23
CA ASN A 963 -19.87 14.40 17.00
C ASN A 963 -18.87 15.35 17.71
N GLY A 964 -17.80 15.76 17.02
CA GLY A 964 -16.90 16.82 17.50
C GLY A 964 -15.96 16.44 18.68
N VAL A 965 -15.93 15.16 19.06
CA VAL A 965 -14.99 14.62 20.07
C VAL A 965 -14.35 13.29 19.63
N LEU A 966 -14.83 12.70 18.52
CA LEU A 966 -14.43 11.39 18.02
C LEU A 966 -12.96 11.37 17.59
N GLU A 967 -12.58 12.30 16.74
CA GLU A 967 -11.22 12.44 16.18
C GLU A 967 -10.20 12.69 17.29
N ALA A 968 -10.50 13.59 18.23
CA ALA A 968 -9.67 13.84 19.40
C ALA A 968 -9.54 12.60 20.32
N THR A 969 -10.59 11.79 20.44
CA THR A 969 -10.53 10.50 21.17
C THR A 969 -9.61 9.50 20.45
N MET A 970 -9.66 9.43 19.12
CA MET A 970 -8.77 8.58 18.33
C MET A 970 -7.31 9.03 18.43
N ALA A 971 -7.03 10.34 18.35
CA ALA A 971 -5.68 10.88 18.51
C ALA A 971 -5.10 10.66 19.92
N LYS A 972 -5.87 10.92 20.98
CA LYS A 972 -5.46 10.60 22.37
C LYS A 972 -5.25 9.09 22.55
N GLY A 973 -6.06 8.24 21.92
CA GLY A 973 -5.89 6.78 21.93
C GLY A 973 -4.61 6.31 21.22
N PHE A 974 -4.20 6.98 20.14
CA PHE A 974 -2.92 6.76 19.47
C PHE A 974 -1.74 7.13 20.36
N LEU A 975 -1.72 8.36 20.90
CA LEU A 975 -0.62 8.82 21.75
C LEU A 975 -0.44 7.97 23.02
N ARG A 976 -1.54 7.52 23.64
CA ARG A 976 -1.45 6.55 24.76
C ARG A 976 -0.72 5.27 24.37
N ARG A 977 -0.90 4.78 23.15
CA ARG A 977 -0.21 3.57 22.69
C ARG A 977 1.26 3.82 22.40
N THR A 978 1.61 4.93 21.75
CA THR A 978 3.02 5.25 21.44
C THR A 978 3.82 5.54 22.72
N GLU A 979 3.22 6.24 23.69
CA GLU A 979 3.84 6.49 25.00
C GLU A 979 4.00 5.22 25.85
N CYS A 980 3.11 4.24 25.69
CA CYS A 980 3.26 2.93 26.37
C CYS A 980 4.58 2.22 25.97
N TYR A 981 4.97 2.30 24.70
CA TYR A 981 6.25 1.75 24.22
C TYR A 981 7.44 2.49 24.82
N ARG A 982 7.39 3.82 24.93
CA ARG A 982 8.43 4.61 25.62
C ARG A 982 8.64 4.08 27.03
N TYR A 983 7.57 3.89 27.80
CA TYR A 983 7.67 3.35 29.16
C TYR A 983 8.15 1.90 29.24
N VAL A 984 7.85 1.06 28.25
CA VAL A 984 8.44 -0.29 28.20
C VAL A 984 9.95 -0.21 27.99
N ALA A 985 10.42 0.66 27.08
CA ALA A 985 11.85 0.86 26.85
C ALA A 985 12.57 1.43 28.09
N GLU A 986 12.02 2.48 28.73
CA GLU A 986 12.59 3.09 29.94
C GLU A 986 12.59 2.15 31.16
N LEU A 987 11.63 1.22 31.28
CA LEU A 987 11.67 0.18 32.32
C LEU A 987 12.65 -0.95 31.98
N GLN A 988 12.97 -1.15 30.70
CA GLN A 988 13.93 -2.16 30.23
C GLN A 988 15.39 -1.67 30.25
N SER A 989 15.63 -0.35 30.27
CA SER A 989 16.97 0.25 30.39
C SER A 989 17.49 0.32 31.82
N ILE A 990 16.67 0.00 32.83
CA ILE A 990 17.08 -0.09 34.24
C ILE A 990 18.07 -1.25 34.41
N GLU A 991 19.28 -0.96 34.89
CA GLU A 991 20.34 -1.97 35.11
C GLU A 991 19.91 -3.09 36.07
N GLU A 992 19.26 -2.73 37.19
CA GLU A 992 18.74 -3.64 38.20
C GLU A 992 17.20 -3.50 38.37
N PRO A 993 16.39 -4.08 37.46
CA PRO A 993 14.94 -3.95 37.52
C PRO A 993 14.35 -4.77 38.67
N THR A 994 13.43 -4.19 39.45
CA THR A 994 12.78 -4.93 40.53
C THR A 994 11.81 -5.98 39.99
N PRO A 995 11.44 -7.01 40.79
CA PRO A 995 10.39 -7.96 40.39
C PRO A 995 9.04 -7.30 40.04
N ASP A 996 8.76 -6.13 40.61
CA ASP A 996 7.56 -5.35 40.32
C ASP A 996 7.68 -4.58 39.00
N ASP A 997 8.86 -4.06 38.65
CA ASP A 997 9.15 -3.48 37.32
C ASP A 997 9.00 -4.54 36.23
N CYS A 998 9.61 -5.72 36.41
CA CYS A 998 9.44 -6.86 35.51
C CYS A 998 7.96 -7.24 35.35
N LYS A 999 7.15 -7.12 36.42
CA LYS A 999 5.72 -7.39 36.36
C LYS A 999 4.95 -6.29 35.63
N THR A 1000 5.30 -5.03 35.81
CA THR A 1000 4.72 -3.90 35.09
C THR A 1000 5.05 -3.95 33.60
N ILE A 1001 6.29 -4.26 33.22
CA ILE A 1001 6.69 -4.49 31.81
C ILE A 1001 5.78 -5.55 31.17
N GLN A 1002 5.54 -6.69 31.86
CA GLN A 1002 4.61 -7.71 31.37
C GLN A 1002 3.16 -7.22 31.23
N VAL A 1003 2.69 -6.34 32.13
CA VAL A 1003 1.35 -5.74 32.05
C VAL A 1003 1.24 -4.78 30.88
N LEU A 1004 2.22 -3.89 30.68
CA LEU A 1004 2.25 -2.94 29.57
C LEU A 1004 2.34 -3.67 28.21
N LEU A 1005 3.27 -4.62 28.06
CA LEU A 1005 3.35 -5.49 26.89
C LEU A 1005 2.05 -6.29 26.66
N GLY A 1006 1.44 -6.82 27.73
CA GLY A 1006 0.17 -7.55 27.66
C GLY A 1006 -1.01 -6.68 27.22
N ALA A 1007 -1.07 -5.44 27.70
CA ALA A 1007 -2.08 -4.45 27.29
C ALA A 1007 -1.91 -4.06 25.81
N MET A 1008 -0.66 -3.91 25.35
CA MET A 1008 -0.35 -3.63 23.95
C MET A 1008 -0.67 -4.80 23.01
N ARG A 1009 -0.51 -6.07 23.45
CA ARG A 1009 -0.89 -7.30 22.70
C ARG A 1009 -2.39 -7.46 22.38
N ASN A 1010 -3.25 -6.61 22.93
CA ASN A 1010 -4.64 -6.50 22.45
C ASN A 1010 -4.74 -5.68 21.14
N GLY A 1011 -3.67 -5.00 20.74
CA GLY A 1011 -3.43 -4.64 19.34
C GLY A 1011 -2.96 -5.87 18.55
N PRO A 1012 -3.24 -5.98 17.24
CA PRO A 1012 -3.03 -7.23 16.53
C PRO A 1012 -1.54 -7.61 16.42
N GLU A 1013 -1.10 -8.63 17.16
CA GLU A 1013 0.31 -9.06 17.28
C GLU A 1013 1.00 -9.38 15.93
N HIS A 1014 0.23 -9.67 14.88
CA HIS A 1014 0.72 -9.78 13.50
C HIS A 1014 1.24 -8.47 12.88
N GLU A 1015 0.73 -7.30 13.26
CA GLU A 1015 1.08 -6.01 12.62
C GLU A 1015 2.52 -5.59 12.97
N LEU A 1016 2.97 -5.83 14.20
CA LEU A 1016 4.37 -5.66 14.62
C LEU A 1016 5.28 -6.68 13.94
N GLN A 1017 4.87 -7.95 13.91
CA GLN A 1017 5.64 -9.01 13.24
C GLN A 1017 5.75 -8.79 11.74
N GLN A 1018 4.74 -8.20 11.09
CA GLN A 1018 4.73 -7.95 9.66
C GLN A 1018 5.56 -6.71 9.28
N GLY A 1019 5.53 -5.63 10.08
CA GLY A 1019 6.44 -4.50 9.87
C GLY A 1019 7.91 -4.85 10.10
N MET A 1020 8.21 -5.64 11.14
CA MET A 1020 9.55 -6.18 11.40
C MET A 1020 9.97 -7.18 10.31
N LEU A 1021 9.06 -8.03 9.83
CA LEU A 1021 9.34 -8.96 8.73
C LEU A 1021 9.62 -8.23 7.41
N GLU A 1022 8.80 -7.22 7.04
CA GLU A 1022 9.05 -6.38 5.86
C GLU A 1022 10.42 -5.71 5.93
N ALA A 1023 10.86 -5.26 7.11
CA ALA A 1023 12.16 -4.61 7.28
C ALA A 1023 13.36 -5.58 7.33
N VAL A 1024 13.14 -6.80 7.81
CA VAL A 1024 14.16 -7.85 7.79
C VAL A 1024 14.29 -8.50 6.41
N ILE A 1025 13.22 -8.50 5.60
CA ILE A 1025 13.26 -8.81 4.16
C ILE A 1025 13.80 -7.61 3.33
N ALA A 1026 13.86 -6.42 3.93
CA ALA A 1026 14.49 -5.24 3.32
C ALA A 1026 15.99 -5.08 3.62
N GLY A 1027 16.49 -5.77 4.65
CA GLY A 1027 17.90 -5.80 5.03
C GLY A 1027 18.40 -4.59 5.79
N GLU A 1028 17.51 -3.68 6.17
CA GLU A 1028 17.89 -2.55 7.03
C GLU A 1028 18.05 -2.98 8.51
N VAL A 1029 18.04 -4.29 8.80
CA VAL A 1029 18.37 -4.91 10.10
C VAL A 1029 18.83 -6.36 9.98
N PRO A 1030 19.95 -6.72 10.64
CA PRO A 1030 20.01 -7.98 11.36
C PRO A 1030 18.94 -7.97 12.48
N MET A 1031 18.19 -9.06 12.69
CA MET A 1031 17.13 -9.17 13.72
C MET A 1031 17.59 -8.79 15.15
N HIS A 1032 17.58 -7.50 15.49
CA HIS A 1032 17.99 -7.02 16.81
C HIS A 1032 16.84 -7.16 17.81
N GLY A 1033 17.10 -7.83 18.93
CA GLY A 1033 16.14 -8.03 20.03
C GLY A 1033 15.28 -9.30 19.93
N GLN A 1034 15.44 -10.15 18.91
CA GLN A 1034 14.90 -11.52 18.88
C GLN A 1034 15.96 -12.49 18.36
N GLU A 1035 16.09 -13.66 18.99
CA GLU A 1035 17.01 -14.74 18.57
C GLU A 1035 16.90 -14.98 17.05
N GLU A 1036 18.04 -15.00 16.34
CA GLU A 1036 18.10 -15.29 14.88
C GLU A 1036 17.25 -16.50 14.52
N ILE A 1037 17.29 -17.52 15.39
CA ILE A 1037 16.46 -18.72 15.36
C ILE A 1037 15.64 -18.79 16.66
N ARG A 1038 14.33 -18.60 16.55
CA ARG A 1038 13.39 -18.75 17.67
C ARG A 1038 12.58 -20.05 17.56
N LEU A 1039 12.82 -20.99 18.46
CA LEU A 1039 12.04 -22.22 18.54
C LEU A 1039 10.62 -21.97 19.10
N ALA A 1040 9.65 -22.80 18.70
CA ALA A 1040 8.31 -22.75 19.27
C ALA A 1040 8.31 -22.99 20.79
N THR A 1041 7.49 -22.24 21.52
CA THR A 1041 7.34 -22.38 22.99
C THR A 1041 6.80 -23.75 23.41
N THR A 1042 6.01 -24.39 22.56
CA THR A 1042 5.54 -25.77 22.75
C THR A 1042 6.51 -26.76 22.12
N SER A 1043 7.02 -27.70 22.92
CA SER A 1043 7.88 -28.82 22.47
C SER A 1043 7.51 -30.10 23.22
N ALA A 1044 7.64 -31.24 22.56
CA ALA A 1044 7.41 -32.56 23.17
C ALA A 1044 8.73 -33.30 23.39
N GLN A 1045 8.78 -34.20 24.38
CA GLN A 1045 9.93 -35.04 24.64
C GLN A 1045 9.92 -36.23 23.67
N VAL A 1046 11.03 -36.45 22.97
CA VAL A 1046 11.15 -37.51 21.96
C VAL A 1046 11.67 -38.80 22.60
N ASN A 1047 11.19 -39.93 22.07
CA ASN A 1047 11.73 -41.25 22.31
C ASN A 1047 12.03 -41.92 20.96
N PHE A 1048 13.30 -41.90 20.55
CA PHE A 1048 13.83 -42.50 19.32
C PHE A 1048 13.71 -44.04 19.22
N ARG A 1049 13.03 -44.69 20.17
CA ARG A 1049 12.59 -46.10 20.05
C ARG A 1049 11.17 -46.25 19.50
N GLU A 1050 10.37 -45.19 19.53
CA GLU A 1050 9.05 -45.14 18.91
C GLU A 1050 9.20 -45.04 17.39
N GLU A 1051 8.33 -45.73 16.66
CA GLU A 1051 8.44 -45.97 15.22
C GLU A 1051 8.47 -44.66 14.43
N GLU A 1052 7.61 -43.71 14.79
CA GLU A 1052 7.51 -42.33 14.26
C GLU A 1052 8.78 -41.48 14.36
N HIS A 1053 9.75 -41.90 15.17
CA HIS A 1053 10.98 -41.13 15.41
C HIS A 1053 12.26 -41.90 15.13
N ARG A 1054 12.19 -43.22 14.99
CA ARG A 1054 13.35 -44.13 14.98
C ARG A 1054 14.33 -43.85 13.84
N GLU A 1055 13.84 -43.44 12.67
CA GLU A 1055 14.66 -43.09 11.50
C GLU A 1055 15.56 -41.87 11.75
N TYR A 1056 15.04 -40.81 12.38
CA TYR A 1056 15.75 -39.55 12.62
C TYR A 1056 16.92 -39.67 13.61
N TYR A 1057 17.00 -40.75 14.39
CA TYR A 1057 17.98 -40.85 15.47
C TYR A 1057 19.42 -40.90 14.96
N ARG A 1058 19.72 -41.76 13.98
CA ARG A 1058 21.07 -41.85 13.39
C ARG A 1058 21.48 -40.52 12.76
N HIS A 1059 20.53 -39.88 12.08
CA HIS A 1059 20.68 -38.57 11.45
C HIS A 1059 21.00 -37.48 12.50
N MET A 1060 20.32 -37.49 13.65
CA MET A 1060 20.64 -36.63 14.79
C MET A 1060 22.04 -36.87 15.37
N ILE A 1061 22.47 -38.13 15.57
CA ILE A 1061 23.82 -38.44 16.07
C ILE A 1061 24.89 -37.88 15.11
N ASN A 1062 24.74 -38.14 13.81
CA ASN A 1062 25.67 -37.67 12.79
C ASN A 1062 25.70 -36.13 12.76
N PHE A 1063 24.55 -35.46 12.87
CA PHE A 1063 24.48 -34.01 12.95
C PHE A 1063 25.24 -33.43 14.16
N CYS A 1064 25.10 -34.04 15.34
CA CYS A 1064 25.85 -33.62 16.54
C CYS A 1064 27.37 -33.81 16.38
N ASN A 1065 27.83 -34.84 15.69
CA ASN A 1065 29.25 -35.05 15.39
C ASN A 1065 29.78 -34.04 14.35
N ASN A 1066 28.98 -33.73 13.32
CA ASN A 1066 29.40 -32.83 12.23
C ASN A 1066 29.33 -31.33 12.59
N ASN A 1067 28.54 -30.96 13.60
CA ASN A 1067 28.32 -29.55 14.01
C ASN A 1067 28.84 -29.28 15.44
N ARG A 1068 29.82 -30.06 15.90
CA ARG A 1068 30.42 -29.90 17.23
C ARG A 1068 31.32 -28.63 17.27
N PRO A 1069 31.21 -27.77 18.29
CA PRO A 1069 32.17 -26.69 18.53
C PRO A 1069 33.59 -27.23 18.75
N ALA A 1070 34.61 -26.40 18.49
CA ALA A 1070 36.03 -26.78 18.66
C ALA A 1070 36.35 -27.33 20.07
N ALA A 1071 35.68 -26.82 21.11
CA ALA A 1071 35.78 -27.33 22.50
C ALA A 1071 35.34 -28.81 22.70
N LEU A 1072 34.75 -29.42 21.67
CA LEU A 1072 34.27 -30.81 21.63
C LEU A 1072 34.93 -31.63 20.49
N ASP A 1073 36.04 -31.18 19.90
CA ASP A 1073 36.70 -31.93 18.82
C ASP A 1073 37.28 -33.29 19.24
N ASP A 1074 37.59 -33.43 20.52
CA ASP A 1074 38.00 -34.71 21.10
C ASP A 1074 36.82 -35.58 21.57
N VAL A 1075 35.56 -35.17 21.29
CA VAL A 1075 34.34 -35.82 21.75
C VAL A 1075 33.59 -36.49 20.59
N ILE A 1076 33.15 -37.73 20.80
CA ILE A 1076 32.33 -38.48 19.84
C ILE A 1076 30.97 -38.85 20.44
N PHE A 1077 29.92 -38.40 19.76
CA PHE A 1077 28.54 -38.74 20.09
C PHE A 1077 28.15 -40.07 19.44
N TYR A 1078 27.49 -40.94 20.21
CA TYR A 1078 26.97 -42.21 19.70
C TYR A 1078 25.54 -42.49 20.20
N GLY A 1079 24.82 -43.31 19.44
CA GLY A 1079 23.43 -43.71 19.70
C GLY A 1079 23.30 -45.20 20.02
N PHE A 1080 22.43 -45.91 19.29
CA PHE A 1080 22.30 -47.37 19.44
C PHE A 1080 23.59 -48.10 19.03
N GLY A 1081 24.10 -48.95 19.92
CA GLY A 1081 25.25 -49.81 19.64
C GLY A 1081 26.26 -49.82 20.79
N ARG A 1082 27.47 -50.30 20.47
CA ARG A 1082 28.65 -50.15 21.33
C ARG A 1082 29.30 -48.79 21.05
N ALA A 1083 29.97 -48.22 22.04
CA ALA A 1083 30.74 -47.00 21.84
C ALA A 1083 31.95 -47.27 20.90
N PRO A 1084 32.44 -46.27 20.14
CA PRO A 1084 33.63 -46.40 19.29
C PRO A 1084 34.88 -46.71 20.12
N ASP A 1085 35.74 -47.62 19.68
CA ASP A 1085 36.78 -48.21 20.55
C ASP A 1085 38.09 -47.37 20.71
N GLU A 1086 38.28 -46.21 20.05
CA GLU A 1086 39.56 -45.46 20.06
C GLU A 1086 39.48 -43.93 20.27
N GLY A 1087 40.45 -43.40 21.04
CA GLY A 1087 40.98 -42.03 20.94
C GLY A 1087 40.17 -40.85 21.50
N GLN A 1088 38.84 -40.94 21.56
CA GLN A 1088 37.95 -39.78 21.83
C GLN A 1088 37.05 -39.98 23.07
N VAL A 1089 36.61 -38.88 23.69
CA VAL A 1089 35.66 -38.85 24.81
C VAL A 1089 34.27 -39.24 24.30
N GLN A 1090 33.77 -40.39 24.74
CA GLN A 1090 32.53 -40.98 24.20
C GLN A 1090 31.29 -40.50 24.97
N VAL A 1091 30.31 -39.92 24.27
CA VAL A 1091 29.07 -39.39 24.87
C VAL A 1091 27.84 -40.07 24.25
N HIS A 1092 27.12 -40.85 25.04
CA HIS A 1092 25.89 -41.51 24.61
C HIS A 1092 24.70 -40.55 24.64
N ILE A 1093 24.15 -40.23 23.47
CA ILE A 1093 22.90 -39.46 23.35
C ILE A 1093 21.74 -40.41 23.58
N ARG A 1094 21.08 -40.33 24.75
CA ARG A 1094 20.05 -41.31 25.12
C ARG A 1094 18.85 -41.20 24.17
N PRO A 1095 18.27 -42.34 23.71
CA PRO A 1095 17.16 -42.31 22.77
C PRO A 1095 15.87 -41.69 23.37
N LYS A 1096 15.76 -41.60 24.70
CA LYS A 1096 14.67 -40.93 25.41
C LYS A 1096 15.22 -39.92 26.40
N GLY A 1097 14.71 -38.69 26.36
CA GLY A 1097 15.00 -37.63 27.33
C GLY A 1097 16.20 -36.73 27.03
N SER A 1098 17.09 -37.08 26.10
CA SER A 1098 18.12 -36.15 25.60
C SER A 1098 17.59 -35.19 24.53
N THR A 1099 16.46 -35.48 23.90
CA THR A 1099 15.96 -34.74 22.73
C THR A 1099 14.49 -34.35 22.86
N ARG A 1100 14.15 -33.17 22.32
CA ARG A 1100 12.79 -32.64 22.21
C ARG A 1100 12.48 -32.32 20.74
N CYS A 1101 11.25 -32.58 20.29
CA CYS A 1101 10.78 -32.14 18.98
C CYS A 1101 9.97 -30.84 19.09
N TYR A 1102 9.98 -30.06 18.01
CA TYR A 1102 9.32 -28.77 17.91
C TYR A 1102 8.39 -28.75 16.69
N PRO A 1103 7.21 -28.14 16.80
CA PRO A 1103 6.27 -28.02 15.68
C PRO A 1103 6.76 -27.08 14.58
N HIS A 1104 7.54 -26.07 14.97
CA HIS A 1104 8.11 -25.06 14.09
C HIS A 1104 9.25 -24.31 14.78
N PHE A 1105 10.07 -23.64 13.99
CA PHE A 1105 10.91 -22.52 14.39
C PHE A 1105 10.55 -21.27 13.59
N ARG A 1106 11.15 -20.15 13.94
CA ARG A 1106 11.23 -18.97 13.08
C ARG A 1106 12.70 -18.63 12.87
N ARG A 1107 13.06 -18.27 11.64
CA ARG A 1107 14.32 -17.61 11.30
C ARG A 1107 13.98 -16.33 10.58
N TYR A 1108 14.56 -15.20 10.99
CA TYR A 1108 14.24 -13.88 10.43
C TYR A 1108 12.73 -13.58 10.36
N GLY A 1109 11.97 -14.04 11.35
CA GLY A 1109 10.51 -13.85 11.44
C GLY A 1109 9.68 -14.80 10.58
N ILE A 1110 10.23 -15.27 9.46
CA ILE A 1110 9.71 -16.34 8.61
C ILE A 1110 9.57 -17.62 9.43
N ARG A 1111 8.47 -18.35 9.21
CA ARG A 1111 8.09 -19.51 10.02
C ARG A 1111 8.27 -20.81 9.22
N TYR A 1112 9.03 -21.73 9.80
CA TYR A 1112 9.38 -23.02 9.22
C TYR A 1112 8.89 -24.14 10.15
N GLY A 1113 8.03 -25.03 9.67
CA GLY A 1113 7.31 -26.03 10.45
C GLY A 1113 7.61 -27.47 10.03
N SER A 1114 7.31 -28.44 10.88
CA SER A 1114 7.40 -29.86 10.52
C SER A 1114 6.06 -30.36 9.93
N VAL A 1115 6.13 -31.13 8.84
CA VAL A 1115 4.95 -31.79 8.24
C VAL A 1115 4.27 -32.76 9.22
N ASN A 1116 5.07 -33.46 10.03
CA ASN A 1116 4.63 -34.43 11.04
C ASN A 1116 3.94 -33.80 12.26
N HIS A 1117 3.69 -32.48 12.26
CA HIS A 1117 3.00 -31.80 13.35
C HIS A 1117 1.90 -30.86 12.81
N GLN A 1118 0.66 -30.97 13.29
CA GLN A 1118 -0.49 -30.17 12.82
C GLN A 1118 -0.26 -28.65 12.84
N ARG A 1119 0.42 -28.14 13.88
CA ARG A 1119 0.81 -26.71 13.96
C ARG A 1119 1.95 -26.30 13.01
N GLY A 1120 2.67 -27.24 12.41
CA GLY A 1120 3.82 -27.02 11.52
C GLY A 1120 3.52 -27.23 10.04
N ALA A 1121 2.58 -28.11 9.70
CA ALA A 1121 2.29 -28.54 8.33
C ALA A 1121 2.11 -27.39 7.32
N ASN A 1122 1.34 -26.34 7.63
CA ASN A 1122 1.13 -25.18 6.75
C ASN A 1122 2.38 -24.28 6.57
N SER A 1123 3.53 -24.70 7.08
CA SER A 1123 4.83 -24.04 6.99
C SER A 1123 5.97 -25.05 6.74
N CYS A 1124 5.66 -26.25 6.22
CA CYS A 1124 6.65 -27.32 6.03
C CYS A 1124 7.54 -27.18 4.80
N TYR A 1125 7.28 -26.20 3.94
CA TYR A 1125 8.10 -25.88 2.77
C TYR A 1125 8.99 -24.67 3.04
N GLY A 1126 10.21 -24.69 2.52
CA GLY A 1126 11.15 -23.60 2.60
C GLY A 1126 12.33 -23.79 1.66
N TYR A 1127 13.01 -22.70 1.33
CA TYR A 1127 14.29 -22.76 0.63
C TYR A 1127 15.44 -22.90 1.63
N ILE A 1128 16.43 -23.71 1.28
CA ILE A 1128 17.77 -23.65 1.87
C ILE A 1128 18.77 -23.06 0.86
N HIS A 1129 20.03 -22.88 1.29
CA HIS A 1129 21.18 -22.40 0.50
C HIS A 1129 21.02 -22.53 -1.02
N ASN A 1130 21.17 -21.41 -1.74
CA ASN A 1130 20.97 -21.30 -3.19
C ASN A 1130 19.55 -21.62 -3.68
N GLN A 1131 18.52 -21.27 -2.90
CA GLN A 1131 17.11 -21.46 -3.26
C GLN A 1131 16.75 -22.92 -3.58
N VAL A 1132 17.42 -23.89 -2.94
CA VAL A 1132 17.05 -25.32 -3.08
C VAL A 1132 15.78 -25.58 -2.26
N PRO A 1133 14.67 -26.03 -2.86
CA PRO A 1133 13.43 -26.27 -2.13
C PRO A 1133 13.49 -27.57 -1.32
N VAL A 1134 12.95 -27.51 -0.11
CA VAL A 1134 12.91 -28.65 0.81
C VAL A 1134 11.55 -28.82 1.48
N LEU A 1135 11.22 -30.08 1.79
CA LEU A 1135 10.17 -30.46 2.72
C LEU A 1135 10.79 -30.73 4.10
N ILE A 1136 10.27 -30.09 5.14
CA ILE A 1136 10.72 -30.23 6.53
C ILE A 1136 9.98 -31.40 7.20
N GLN A 1137 10.69 -32.50 7.39
CA GLN A 1137 10.17 -33.69 8.06
C GLN A 1137 10.05 -33.49 9.58
N GLY A 1138 11.08 -32.91 10.24
CA GLY A 1138 11.09 -32.78 11.69
C GLY A 1138 12.10 -31.78 12.22
N ILE A 1139 11.79 -31.15 13.36
CA ILE A 1139 12.65 -30.15 14.01
C ILE A 1139 12.96 -30.65 15.41
N TYR A 1140 14.23 -30.84 15.73
CA TYR A 1140 14.68 -31.50 16.95
C TYR A 1140 15.77 -30.70 17.66
N LYS A 1141 15.67 -30.57 18.99
CA LYS A 1141 16.74 -30.04 19.85
C LYS A 1141 17.25 -31.14 20.77
N THR A 1142 18.53 -31.45 20.66
CA THR A 1142 19.22 -32.39 21.54
C THR A 1142 20.10 -31.62 22.52
N THR A 1143 20.01 -31.99 23.80
CA THR A 1143 20.87 -31.45 24.86
C THR A 1143 21.73 -32.58 25.41
N VAL A 1144 23.03 -32.35 25.45
CA VAL A 1144 24.04 -33.27 25.99
C VAL A 1144 24.85 -32.57 27.07
N VAL A 1145 25.30 -33.32 28.07
CA VAL A 1145 26.21 -32.80 29.11
C VAL A 1145 27.58 -33.40 28.86
N VAL A 1146 28.57 -32.54 28.61
CA VAL A 1146 29.98 -32.93 28.39
C VAL A 1146 30.83 -32.13 29.36
N ARG A 1147 31.73 -32.78 30.10
CA ARG A 1147 32.60 -32.13 31.11
C ARG A 1147 31.84 -31.28 32.16
N GLY A 1148 30.55 -31.52 32.36
CA GLY A 1148 29.68 -30.75 33.26
C GLY A 1148 28.95 -29.56 32.61
N GLN A 1149 29.24 -29.24 31.35
CA GLN A 1149 28.61 -28.17 30.57
C GLN A 1149 27.49 -28.72 29.67
N GLU A 1150 26.38 -27.98 29.54
CA GLU A 1150 25.31 -28.31 28.58
C GLU A 1150 25.65 -27.78 27.18
N HIS A 1151 25.65 -28.67 26.19
CA HIS A 1151 25.69 -28.31 24.77
C HIS A 1151 24.35 -28.64 24.10
N LYS A 1152 23.91 -27.76 23.20
CA LYS A 1152 22.55 -27.77 22.62
C LYS A 1152 22.66 -27.74 21.10
N PHE A 1153 22.22 -28.81 20.45
CA PHE A 1153 22.20 -28.94 18.99
C PHE A 1153 20.75 -28.82 18.50
N VAL A 1154 20.49 -27.95 17.52
CA VAL A 1154 19.19 -27.85 16.85
C VAL A 1154 19.37 -28.36 15.42
N ALA A 1155 18.60 -29.40 15.08
CA ALA A 1155 18.70 -30.12 13.83
C ALA A 1155 17.34 -30.10 13.12
N VAL A 1156 17.34 -29.75 11.83
CA VAL A 1156 16.15 -29.78 10.97
C VAL A 1156 16.32 -30.92 9.97
N MET A 1157 15.45 -31.91 10.08
CA MET A 1157 15.35 -33.06 9.18
C MET A 1157 14.58 -32.63 7.94
N ILE A 1158 15.19 -32.77 6.78
CA ILE A 1158 14.67 -32.29 5.50
C ILE A 1158 14.75 -33.37 4.41
N GLN A 1159 13.98 -33.20 3.36
CA GLN A 1159 14.23 -33.84 2.07
C GLN A 1159 14.22 -32.77 0.98
N ARG A 1160 15.16 -32.84 0.05
CA ARG A 1160 15.23 -31.94 -1.11
C ARG A 1160 14.25 -32.40 -2.18
N PHE A 1161 13.71 -31.43 -2.92
CA PHE A 1161 13.01 -31.71 -4.17
C PHE A 1161 14.02 -32.20 -5.21
N VAL A 1162 13.63 -33.17 -6.04
CA VAL A 1162 14.49 -33.75 -7.08
C VAL A 1162 14.18 -33.08 -8.41
N ALA A 1163 15.21 -32.61 -9.11
CA ALA A 1163 15.03 -32.02 -10.44
C ALA A 1163 14.64 -33.13 -11.46
N PRO A 1164 13.76 -32.85 -12.43
CA PRO A 1164 13.33 -33.84 -13.40
C PRO A 1164 14.48 -34.32 -14.26
N ASN A 1165 14.53 -35.63 -14.52
CA ASN A 1165 15.46 -36.26 -15.46
C ASN A 1165 15.20 -35.85 -16.94
N ILE A 1166 14.20 -34.99 -17.20
CA ILE A 1166 13.79 -34.49 -18.51
C ILE A 1166 13.83 -32.95 -18.45
N GLU A 1167 14.45 -32.32 -19.44
CA GLU A 1167 14.44 -30.86 -19.59
C GLU A 1167 13.01 -30.39 -19.92
N LEU A 1168 12.43 -29.55 -19.06
CA LEU A 1168 11.05 -29.08 -19.20
C LEU A 1168 10.99 -27.72 -19.90
N ALA A 1169 10.29 -27.69 -21.04
CA ALA A 1169 10.08 -26.50 -21.84
C ALA A 1169 8.80 -25.75 -21.40
N PHE A 1170 8.91 -24.87 -20.39
CA PHE A 1170 7.84 -23.94 -20.02
C PHE A 1170 7.99 -22.58 -20.72
N PRO A 1171 6.90 -21.87 -21.05
CA PRO A 1171 6.95 -20.51 -21.62
C PRO A 1171 7.80 -19.49 -20.84
N TRP A 1172 8.00 -19.67 -19.54
CA TRP A 1172 8.79 -18.76 -18.71
C TRP A 1172 10.22 -19.24 -18.44
N THR A 1173 10.66 -20.39 -18.99
CA THR A 1173 11.95 -21.05 -18.66
C THR A 1173 13.16 -20.12 -18.76
N HIS A 1174 13.20 -19.26 -19.77
CA HIS A 1174 14.29 -18.29 -19.97
C HIS A 1174 14.41 -17.26 -18.82
N TRP A 1175 13.36 -17.10 -18.02
CA TRP A 1175 13.22 -16.09 -16.98
C TRP A 1175 13.07 -16.68 -15.57
N ASN A 1176 13.32 -17.99 -15.38
CA ASN A 1176 13.19 -18.66 -14.08
C ASN A 1176 13.96 -17.92 -12.97
N GLU A 1177 15.19 -17.46 -13.24
CA GLU A 1177 16.01 -16.71 -12.28
C GLU A 1177 15.37 -15.39 -11.82
N ILE A 1178 14.67 -14.67 -12.72
CA ILE A 1178 14.02 -13.40 -12.39
C ILE A 1178 12.70 -13.65 -11.66
N LEU A 1179 11.91 -14.63 -12.12
CA LEU A 1179 10.57 -14.92 -11.58
C LEU A 1179 10.60 -15.80 -10.33
N GLY A 1180 11.69 -16.52 -10.09
CA GLY A 1180 11.83 -17.51 -9.02
C GLY A 1180 10.89 -18.72 -9.19
N ILE A 1181 10.69 -19.20 -10.43
CA ILE A 1181 9.79 -20.33 -10.74
C ILE A 1181 10.60 -21.52 -11.23
N ASP A 1182 10.50 -22.65 -10.54
CA ASP A 1182 11.20 -23.90 -10.89
C ASP A 1182 10.29 -25.12 -10.83
N ALA A 1183 10.73 -26.21 -11.47
CA ALA A 1183 9.96 -27.45 -11.63
C ALA A 1183 10.73 -28.69 -11.16
N TRP A 1184 10.01 -29.64 -10.55
CA TRP A 1184 10.56 -30.77 -9.80
C TRP A 1184 9.76 -32.05 -10.06
N GLU A 1185 10.38 -33.22 -9.86
CA GLU A 1185 9.69 -34.52 -9.97
C GLU A 1185 8.58 -34.63 -8.93
N TYR A 1186 7.37 -34.98 -9.38
CA TYR A 1186 6.19 -35.11 -8.52
C TYR A 1186 6.27 -36.39 -7.67
N ASP A 1187 5.88 -36.27 -6.39
CA ASP A 1187 5.93 -37.34 -5.38
C ASP A 1187 7.31 -38.00 -5.19
N HIS A 1188 8.39 -37.38 -5.68
CA HIS A 1188 9.76 -37.85 -5.52
C HIS A 1188 10.63 -36.80 -4.80
N LEU A 1189 11.10 -37.19 -3.61
CA LEU A 1189 11.99 -36.39 -2.77
C LEU A 1189 13.27 -37.16 -2.50
N ALA A 1190 14.38 -36.44 -2.35
CA ALA A 1190 15.69 -37.02 -2.05
C ALA A 1190 15.72 -37.72 -0.68
N ASP A 1191 16.78 -38.50 -0.46
CA ASP A 1191 17.08 -39.11 0.84
C ASP A 1191 17.10 -38.08 1.98
N LEU A 1192 16.78 -38.55 3.19
CA LEU A 1192 16.67 -37.73 4.39
C LEU A 1192 18.02 -37.08 4.78
N GLU A 1193 18.06 -35.76 4.76
CA GLU A 1193 19.21 -34.93 5.14
C GLU A 1193 18.95 -34.17 6.45
N VAL A 1194 20.02 -33.69 7.10
CA VAL A 1194 19.93 -32.85 8.30
C VAL A 1194 20.71 -31.56 8.09
N VAL A 1195 20.05 -30.43 8.31
CA VAL A 1195 20.64 -29.10 8.22
C VAL A 1195 20.44 -28.31 9.52
N PRO A 1196 21.31 -27.35 9.85
CA PRO A 1196 21.03 -26.40 10.92
C PRO A 1196 19.87 -25.47 10.50
N PRO A 1197 19.15 -24.85 11.44
CA PRO A 1197 18.09 -23.90 11.08
C PRO A 1197 18.62 -22.64 10.38
N THR A 1198 19.92 -22.33 10.53
CA THR A 1198 20.65 -21.27 9.80
C THR A 1198 20.74 -21.53 8.29
N ALA A 1199 20.40 -22.73 7.80
CA ALA A 1199 20.43 -23.05 6.38
C ALA A 1199 19.27 -22.47 5.57
N PHE A 1200 18.21 -21.96 6.22
CA PHE A 1200 16.92 -21.65 5.58
C PHE A 1200 16.82 -20.20 5.09
N THR A 1201 16.89 -20.00 3.77
CA THR A 1201 17.09 -18.71 3.09
C THR A 1201 15.80 -18.12 2.48
N GLY A 1202 14.63 -18.76 2.64
CA GLY A 1202 13.40 -18.24 2.05
C GLY A 1202 12.22 -19.20 2.05
N VAL A 1203 11.14 -18.84 1.36
CA VAL A 1203 9.90 -19.63 1.23
C VAL A 1203 9.24 -19.43 -0.14
N PHE A 1204 8.53 -20.45 -0.60
CA PHE A 1204 7.85 -20.50 -1.89
C PHE A 1204 6.39 -20.93 -1.74
N ALA A 1205 5.53 -20.52 -2.67
CA ALA A 1205 4.29 -21.21 -2.94
C ALA A 1205 4.58 -22.50 -3.73
N LEU A 1206 3.90 -23.59 -3.38
CA LEU A 1206 4.02 -24.88 -4.05
C LEU A 1206 2.71 -25.17 -4.78
N SER A 1207 2.79 -25.52 -6.06
CA SER A 1207 1.67 -26.04 -6.84
C SER A 1207 2.16 -27.23 -7.67
N ASP A 1208 1.32 -27.73 -8.54
CA ASP A 1208 1.63 -28.82 -9.46
C ASP A 1208 1.01 -28.60 -10.84
N ILE A 1209 1.61 -29.22 -11.86
CA ILE A 1209 1.11 -29.18 -13.24
C ILE A 1209 1.21 -30.56 -13.88
N THR A 1210 0.14 -30.95 -14.59
CA THR A 1210 0.08 -32.23 -15.31
C THR A 1210 0.26 -32.00 -16.81
N MET A 1211 1.39 -32.42 -17.34
CA MET A 1211 1.74 -32.34 -18.76
C MET A 1211 1.68 -33.73 -19.41
N PRO A 1212 1.46 -33.84 -20.74
CA PRO A 1212 1.63 -35.06 -21.52
C PRO A 1212 2.81 -35.98 -21.16
N ASN A 1213 3.93 -35.43 -20.71
CA ASN A 1213 5.15 -36.17 -20.32
C ASN A 1213 5.25 -36.52 -18.81
N GLY A 1214 4.33 -36.05 -17.96
CA GLY A 1214 4.34 -36.32 -16.53
C GLY A 1214 3.62 -35.27 -15.67
N GLN A 1215 3.54 -35.54 -14.38
CA GLN A 1215 3.14 -34.54 -13.38
C GLN A 1215 4.39 -33.97 -12.72
N PHE A 1216 4.40 -32.67 -12.44
CA PHE A 1216 5.55 -31.97 -11.88
C PHE A 1216 5.11 -31.04 -10.77
N TRP A 1217 5.91 -30.94 -9.70
CA TRP A 1217 5.77 -29.87 -8.71
C TRP A 1217 6.35 -28.58 -9.25
N ILE A 1218 5.68 -27.46 -9.00
CA ILE A 1218 6.12 -26.11 -9.37
C ILE A 1218 6.31 -25.29 -8.10
N THR A 1219 7.53 -24.82 -7.87
CA THR A 1219 7.86 -23.90 -6.77
C THR A 1219 7.93 -22.48 -7.29
N ILE A 1220 7.28 -21.55 -6.60
CA ILE A 1220 7.22 -20.12 -6.96
C ILE A 1220 7.70 -19.32 -5.75
N ALA A 1221 8.85 -18.67 -5.86
CA ALA A 1221 9.44 -17.89 -4.78
C ALA A 1221 8.50 -16.76 -4.34
N MET A 1222 8.27 -16.65 -3.03
CA MET A 1222 7.46 -15.55 -2.47
C MET A 1222 8.27 -14.30 -2.17
N ILE A 1223 9.59 -14.46 -2.13
CA ILE A 1223 10.59 -13.45 -1.82
C ILE A 1223 11.82 -13.78 -2.66
N ASN A 1224 12.21 -12.90 -3.59
CA ASN A 1224 13.37 -13.13 -4.46
C ASN A 1224 14.68 -12.59 -3.85
N THR A 1225 14.59 -11.70 -2.87
CA THR A 1225 15.71 -11.21 -2.06
C THR A 1225 15.93 -12.15 -0.85
N ARG A 1226 17.09 -12.78 -0.75
CA ARG A 1226 17.39 -13.71 0.35
C ARG A 1226 17.70 -12.93 1.63
N PRO A 1227 17.34 -13.40 2.84
CA PRO A 1227 17.76 -12.79 4.11
C PRO A 1227 19.28 -12.63 4.27
N GLU A 1228 20.07 -13.38 3.50
CA GLU A 1228 21.52 -13.29 3.43
C GLU A 1228 22.02 -12.19 2.48
N ASP A 1229 21.31 -11.88 1.38
CA ASP A 1229 21.66 -10.78 0.43
C ASP A 1229 21.52 -9.38 1.06
N LEU A 1230 21.05 -9.37 2.30
CA LEU A 1230 20.56 -8.25 3.08
C LEU A 1230 21.47 -7.91 4.28
N VAL A 1231 22.44 -8.78 4.59
CA VAL A 1231 23.50 -8.51 5.54
C VAL A 1231 24.68 -7.97 4.73
N GLU A 1232 25.12 -6.74 5.00
CA GLU A 1232 26.26 -6.18 4.27
C GLU A 1232 27.54 -6.97 4.57
N ASP A 1233 28.32 -7.29 3.53
CA ASP A 1233 29.58 -8.05 3.58
C ASP A 1233 30.61 -7.48 4.59
N GLY A 1234 30.40 -6.27 5.08
CA GLY A 1234 31.23 -5.60 6.10
C GLY A 1234 30.92 -5.98 7.56
N GLU A 1235 29.72 -6.44 7.92
CA GLU A 1235 29.38 -6.70 9.34
C GLU A 1235 29.97 -8.01 9.88
N LEU A 1236 30.12 -9.03 9.03
CA LEU A 1236 30.68 -10.34 9.42
C LEU A 1236 32.11 -10.24 9.95
N ASN A 1237 32.93 -9.35 9.39
CA ASN A 1237 34.33 -9.17 9.79
C ASN A 1237 34.53 -8.48 11.16
N ASN A 1238 33.51 -7.84 11.72
CA ASN A 1238 33.61 -7.15 13.02
C ASN A 1238 33.06 -7.98 14.20
N LEU A 1239 32.36 -9.09 13.94
CA LEU A 1239 31.81 -9.96 14.98
C LEU A 1239 32.71 -11.15 15.33
N GLU A 1240 33.66 -11.53 14.46
CA GLU A 1240 34.71 -12.51 14.78
C GLU A 1240 35.84 -11.94 15.69
N GLY A 1241 35.76 -10.65 16.05
CA GLY A 1241 36.77 -9.96 16.87
C GLY A 1241 36.63 -10.11 18.40
N ASN A 1242 35.58 -10.77 18.89
CA ASN A 1242 35.30 -10.99 20.32
C ASN A 1242 34.82 -12.43 20.59
N GLU A 1243 35.72 -13.41 20.46
CA GLU A 1243 35.65 -14.70 21.19
C GLU A 1243 36.39 -14.63 22.53
#